data_AF-G0UQS8-F1
#
_entry.id   AF-G0UQS8-F1
#
_cell.length_a   1.000
_cell.length_b   1.000
_cell.length_c   1.000
_cell.angle_alpha   90.00
_cell.angle_beta   90.00
_cell.angle_gamma   90.00
#
_symmetry.space_group_name_H-M   'P 1'
#
loop_
_entity.id
_entity.type
_entity.pdbx_description
1 polymer ?
#
loop_
_entity_poly.entity_id
_entity_poly.type
_entity_poly.pdbx_seq_one_letter_code
_entity_poly.pdbx_strand_id
1 'polypeptide(L)'
;MPSYLLPAAVVLYCFGGLVPAAQCISTTREAFMEAGQWSVNKDCLITAEGSRRSKASGSYEKGYASVESTTKDVNTRGGVQTSEACTLEPEVRDNSTSGDGKERHLIHSFRIPSLVEIDGVLIATFDTRYLHASDSSLIDTAMKYSADQGKTWKTEIIIKNARLTDNFSRVVDPTVVVKGDNLFIFVGRYNTSSTPWVWQKNGKDWDVLLYKAKVRKESAGGVPSVSFTWDEPLHLKHLLTSVGKIDGRSLIQYIGGVGNGIVTPKGTIVFPVQVLNTNKSVMNMLLYSSNDGKTWEFSKTSTPAGTTEASLVWWDGQLLLTSRTTPDVGSRKVYLTSDLGTSWNEAIGSISRVIGNSRYRNDPGGSGSSIAITVEGVPVMLVTHPENAKGRWNRDRMRLWLTDGNRMWLVGQISEGDDNSAYSYLLYTKNGTLLCLYERNIREIYSIYLARLEDEMEDIKSTVRLWKAHDELLSGDCQLNKKRRSGCTGIPITGLVGLLAGLPRKSVWPDAYNCVDASISKNNKQVSHDPPSRSTMKRRVVWPVGDQGQDQRYHFVNTHFTFVATIYFDRAPQEVSLMGFENNEESTKTLTVSIGNGRLVLTYGGLLEEIPMTRLDWSVTHQVALTLHNGEVSLHVDGNPSIANVRLKLHEPDRLLNISNLFTSTPAPVKTGKGSTVTVNNVILYNRMLNETELARLFNSRDLIDEVGDVHPVSGGGVGEWRFHVWILLAAYVLVAY
;
A
#
# COMPACT_ATOMS: atom_id res chain seq x y z
N MET A 1 -57.72 30.20 19.56
CA MET A 1 -58.26 30.18 18.17
C MET A 1 -57.59 31.29 17.39
N PRO A 2 -57.33 31.18 16.07
CA PRO A 2 -56.81 30.06 15.28
C PRO A 2 -55.50 30.46 14.52
N SER A 3 -54.73 29.49 14.00
CA SER A 3 -54.46 29.21 12.55
C SER A 3 -53.13 29.75 11.96
N TYR A 4 -52.26 28.84 11.48
CA TYR A 4 -51.74 28.71 10.08
C TYR A 4 -50.32 28.06 9.97
N LEU A 5 -50.33 26.90 9.31
CA LEU A 5 -49.37 26.18 8.42
C LEU A 5 -47.95 26.73 8.06
N LEU A 6 -46.92 25.85 8.26
CA LEU A 6 -45.84 25.37 7.33
C LEU A 6 -44.66 26.31 6.86
N PRO A 7 -43.59 25.77 6.22
CA PRO A 7 -42.23 25.48 6.74
C PRO A 7 -41.12 26.47 6.30
N ALA A 8 -39.89 26.34 6.83
CA ALA A 8 -38.70 27.05 6.32
C ALA A 8 -37.65 26.09 5.76
N ALA A 9 -37.51 26.09 4.43
CA ALA A 9 -36.41 25.52 3.67
C ALA A 9 -35.17 26.41 3.78
N VAL A 10 -33.99 25.81 3.93
CA VAL A 10 -32.70 26.52 3.83
C VAL A 10 -32.31 26.61 2.37
N VAL A 11 -32.35 27.83 1.83
CA VAL A 11 -31.94 28.19 0.47
C VAL A 11 -30.42 28.36 0.45
N LEU A 12 -29.70 27.52 -0.30
CA LEU A 12 -28.33 27.79 -0.72
C LEU A 12 -28.36 28.78 -1.90
N TYR A 13 -27.72 29.93 -1.72
CA TYR A 13 -27.50 30.90 -2.78
C TYR A 13 -26.26 30.51 -3.61
N CYS A 14 -26.46 30.08 -4.85
CA CYS A 14 -25.44 30.10 -5.90
C CYS A 14 -25.64 31.37 -6.74
N PHE A 15 -24.63 32.23 -6.81
CA PHE A 15 -24.66 33.42 -7.68
C PHE A 15 -24.49 33.00 -9.15
N GLY A 16 -25.32 33.62 -10.00
CA GLY A 16 -25.47 33.29 -11.40
C GLY A 16 -24.34 33.79 -12.32
N GLY A 17 -24.13 33.01 -13.38
CA GLY A 17 -23.31 33.31 -14.54
C GLY A 17 -23.19 32.03 -15.37
N LEU A 18 -23.65 32.06 -16.62
CA LEU A 18 -23.77 30.91 -17.53
C LEU A 18 -22.44 30.16 -17.74
N VAL A 19 -22.22 29.15 -16.91
CA VAL A 19 -21.31 28.01 -17.12
C VAL A 19 -22.10 26.79 -16.60
N PRO A 20 -22.13 25.64 -17.30
CA PRO A 20 -22.78 24.47 -16.75
C PRO A 20 -22.14 24.20 -15.40
N ALA A 21 -22.95 24.14 -14.33
CA ALA A 21 -22.47 23.76 -13.01
C ALA A 21 -21.75 22.42 -13.18
N ALA A 22 -20.42 22.42 -13.13
CA ALA A 22 -19.68 21.22 -12.86
C ALA A 22 -20.23 20.73 -11.52
N GLN A 23 -21.03 19.68 -11.53
CA GLN A 23 -21.35 18.95 -10.30
C GLN A 23 -20.00 18.69 -9.65
N CYS A 24 -19.73 19.27 -8.48
CA CYS A 24 -18.60 18.86 -7.67
C CYS A 24 -18.86 17.39 -7.32
N ILE A 25 -18.25 16.47 -8.06
CA ILE A 25 -18.33 15.05 -7.78
C ILE A 25 -17.33 14.84 -6.64
N SER A 26 -17.84 14.69 -5.42
CA SER A 26 -17.04 14.40 -4.22
C SER A 26 -16.95 12.90 -3.99
N THR A 27 -16.01 12.47 -3.14
CA THR A 27 -15.89 11.06 -2.78
C THR A 27 -17.15 10.55 -2.08
N THR A 28 -17.69 9.44 -2.59
CA THR A 28 -18.87 8.77 -2.01
C THR A 28 -18.49 7.43 -1.40
N ARG A 29 -19.16 7.04 -0.32
CA ARG A 29 -19.02 5.73 0.33
C ARG A 29 -20.41 5.16 0.56
N GLU A 30 -20.69 4.03 -0.06
CA GLU A 30 -22.01 3.38 0.05
C GLU A 30 -21.89 1.95 0.53
N ALA A 31 -22.87 1.51 1.33
CA ALA A 31 -22.98 0.11 1.73
C ALA A 31 -23.24 -0.73 0.47
N PHE A 32 -22.24 -1.50 0.06
CA PHE A 32 -22.31 -2.33 -1.14
C PHE A 32 -22.97 -3.68 -0.83
N MET A 33 -22.59 -4.31 0.28
CA MET A 33 -23.23 -5.51 0.85
C MET A 33 -23.30 -5.34 2.37
N GLU A 34 -24.50 -5.05 2.90
CA GLU A 34 -24.71 -4.85 4.34
C GLU A 34 -25.04 -6.17 5.04
N ALA A 35 -24.19 -6.57 5.97
CA ALA A 35 -24.43 -7.78 6.76
C ALA A 35 -25.76 -7.72 7.52
N GLY A 36 -26.45 -8.86 7.62
CA GLY A 36 -27.75 -8.94 8.28
C GLY A 36 -28.90 -8.24 7.53
N GLN A 37 -28.70 -7.83 6.27
CA GLN A 37 -29.77 -7.33 5.39
C GLN A 37 -29.94 -8.14 4.10
N TRP A 38 -29.27 -9.29 3.99
CA TRP A 38 -29.32 -10.15 2.80
C TRP A 38 -29.64 -11.57 3.21
N SER A 39 -30.46 -12.23 2.40
CA SER A 39 -30.86 -13.61 2.66
C SER A 39 -30.74 -14.48 1.41
N VAL A 40 -30.65 -15.79 1.63
CA VAL A 40 -30.69 -16.82 0.58
C VAL A 40 -31.80 -17.81 0.89
N ASN A 41 -32.38 -18.43 -0.14
CA ASN A 41 -33.33 -19.54 0.04
C ASN A 41 -32.63 -20.68 0.82
N LYS A 42 -33.29 -21.23 1.85
CA LYS A 42 -32.76 -22.36 2.62
C LYS A 42 -32.46 -23.58 1.77
N ASP A 43 -33.18 -23.80 0.66
CA ASP A 43 -32.89 -24.91 -0.26
C ASP A 43 -31.46 -24.87 -0.81
N CYS A 44 -30.85 -23.67 -0.87
CA CYS A 44 -29.46 -23.48 -1.27
C CYS A 44 -28.43 -23.99 -0.25
N LEU A 45 -28.86 -24.27 0.97
CA LEU A 45 -28.01 -24.66 2.09
C LEU A 45 -28.13 -26.14 2.46
N ILE A 46 -29.05 -26.87 1.84
CA ILE A 46 -29.33 -28.27 2.17
C ILE A 46 -28.18 -29.19 1.72
N THR A 47 -27.75 -30.08 2.60
CA THR A 47 -26.77 -31.15 2.32
C THR A 47 -27.42 -32.32 1.58
N ALA A 48 -26.66 -33.09 0.80
CA ALA A 48 -27.20 -34.23 0.04
C ALA A 48 -27.90 -35.29 0.91
N GLU A 49 -27.62 -35.34 2.21
CA GLU A 49 -28.27 -36.25 3.18
C GLU A 49 -29.55 -35.68 3.81
N GLY A 50 -29.89 -34.41 3.55
CA GLY A 50 -30.97 -33.64 4.19
C GLY A 50 -32.42 -34.04 3.88
N SER A 51 -32.69 -35.20 3.26
CA SER A 51 -34.06 -35.71 3.11
C SER A 51 -34.65 -36.28 4.41
N ARG A 52 -33.87 -36.38 5.50
CA ARG A 52 -34.39 -36.83 6.80
C ARG A 52 -34.27 -35.74 7.85
N ARG A 53 -35.36 -34.98 8.00
CA ARG A 53 -35.66 -34.10 9.14
C ARG A 53 -35.29 -34.76 10.48
N SER A 54 -34.55 -34.05 11.31
CA SER A 54 -34.80 -34.05 12.75
C SER A 54 -34.92 -32.61 13.23
N LYS A 55 -36.09 -32.31 13.82
CA LYS A 55 -36.44 -31.01 14.41
C LYS A 55 -35.34 -30.54 15.36
N ALA A 56 -34.77 -29.37 15.08
CA ALA A 56 -34.00 -28.63 16.08
C ALA A 56 -34.98 -27.95 17.04
N SER A 57 -34.97 -28.38 18.30
CA SER A 57 -35.50 -27.62 19.42
C SER A 57 -34.37 -27.37 20.41
N GLY A 58 -34.10 -26.10 20.71
CA GLY A 58 -33.66 -25.67 22.03
C GLY A 58 -32.16 -25.62 22.31
N SER A 59 -31.76 -24.42 22.77
CA SER A 59 -30.66 -24.11 23.71
C SER A 59 -29.22 -24.42 23.30
N TYR A 60 -28.50 -23.33 23.00
CA TYR A 60 -27.05 -23.24 23.13
C TYR A 60 -26.63 -23.46 24.59
N GLU A 61 -25.79 -24.46 24.85
CA GLU A 61 -24.83 -24.40 25.96
C GLU A 61 -23.64 -25.37 25.74
N LYS A 62 -22.53 -25.01 26.39
CA LYS A 62 -21.14 -25.48 26.24
C LYS A 62 -20.95 -27.01 26.29
N GLY A 63 -19.95 -27.50 25.55
CA GLY A 63 -19.29 -28.77 25.85
C GLY A 63 -18.45 -29.32 24.71
N TYR A 64 -17.12 -29.20 24.81
CA TYR A 64 -16.18 -29.96 23.99
C TYR A 64 -16.29 -31.46 24.32
N ALA A 65 -16.55 -32.31 23.32
CA ALA A 65 -16.23 -33.72 23.38
C ALA A 65 -15.94 -34.24 21.96
N SER A 66 -14.75 -34.82 21.82
CA SER A 66 -14.25 -35.54 20.65
C SER A 66 -15.10 -36.75 20.31
N VAL A 67 -15.43 -36.93 19.03
CA VAL A 67 -15.85 -38.22 18.49
C VAL A 67 -15.02 -38.50 17.24
N GLU A 68 -14.17 -39.52 17.33
CA GLU A 68 -13.58 -40.18 16.17
C GLU A 68 -14.70 -40.82 15.35
N SER A 69 -14.79 -40.48 14.06
CA SER A 69 -15.57 -41.29 13.11
C SER A 69 -14.71 -41.67 11.91
N THR A 70 -14.58 -42.98 11.77
CA THR A 70 -13.98 -43.75 10.68
C THR A 70 -14.23 -43.16 9.29
N THR A 71 -13.14 -42.87 8.60
CA THR A 71 -13.10 -42.51 7.18
C THR A 71 -13.54 -43.69 6.32
N LYS A 72 -14.70 -43.57 5.66
CA LYS A 72 -14.95 -44.24 4.39
C LYS A 72 -14.69 -43.24 3.28
N ASP A 73 -13.75 -43.59 2.40
CA ASP A 73 -13.45 -42.87 1.17
C ASP A 73 -14.71 -42.80 0.29
N VAL A 74 -15.42 -41.68 0.34
CA VAL A 74 -16.48 -41.37 -0.62
C VAL A 74 -15.85 -40.56 -1.74
N ASN A 75 -15.41 -41.29 -2.76
CA ASN A 75 -15.03 -40.77 -4.06
C ASN A 75 -16.30 -40.22 -4.74
N THR A 76 -16.66 -38.97 -4.49
CA THR A 76 -17.75 -38.30 -5.20
C THR A 76 -17.21 -37.16 -6.05
N ARG A 77 -17.15 -37.44 -7.36
CA ARG A 77 -17.22 -36.44 -8.43
C ARG A 77 -18.45 -35.58 -8.16
N GLY A 78 -18.25 -34.38 -7.61
CA GLY A 78 -19.29 -33.37 -7.49
C GLY A 78 -19.60 -32.84 -8.88
N GLY A 79 -20.54 -33.48 -9.57
CA GLY A 79 -21.10 -32.95 -10.80
C GLY A 79 -21.72 -31.58 -10.52
N VAL A 80 -21.62 -30.69 -11.50
CA VAL A 80 -22.31 -29.41 -11.55
C VAL A 80 -23.78 -29.65 -11.25
N GLN A 81 -24.20 -29.33 -10.03
CA GLN A 81 -25.60 -29.34 -9.67
C GLN A 81 -26.19 -28.09 -10.33
N THR A 82 -26.80 -28.27 -11.48
CA THR A 82 -27.74 -27.34 -12.11
C THR A 82 -29.01 -27.25 -11.25
N SER A 83 -28.88 -26.79 -10.01
CA SER A 83 -30.00 -26.17 -9.29
C SER A 83 -30.06 -24.71 -9.74
N GLU A 84 -31.27 -24.16 -9.85
CA GLU A 84 -31.50 -22.72 -10.08
C GLU A 84 -30.46 -21.87 -9.33
N ALA A 85 -29.89 -20.86 -10.00
CA ALA A 85 -28.87 -20.01 -9.41
C ALA A 85 -29.39 -19.44 -8.07
N CYS A 86 -28.65 -19.71 -7.00
CA CYS A 86 -29.01 -19.24 -5.67
C CYS A 86 -28.83 -17.73 -5.62
N THR A 87 -29.94 -17.00 -5.73
CA THR A 87 -29.98 -15.54 -5.75
C THR A 87 -29.94 -15.01 -4.32
N LEU A 88 -29.17 -13.96 -4.07
CA LEU A 88 -29.21 -13.25 -2.80
C LEU A 88 -30.22 -12.12 -2.91
N GLU A 89 -31.14 -12.05 -1.95
CA GLU A 89 -32.18 -11.03 -1.92
C GLU A 89 -31.98 -10.09 -0.74
N PRO A 90 -32.11 -8.76 -0.94
CA PRO A 90 -32.15 -7.83 0.16
C PRO A 90 -33.41 -8.11 0.99
N GLU A 91 -33.27 -8.10 2.32
CA GLU A 91 -34.39 -8.25 3.22
C GLU A 91 -35.19 -6.94 3.23
N VAL A 92 -36.37 -6.94 2.59
CA VAL A 92 -37.27 -5.80 2.64
C VAL A 92 -37.88 -5.75 4.04
N ARG A 93 -37.67 -4.66 4.79
CA ARG A 93 -38.32 -4.39 6.09
C ARG A 93 -39.83 -4.12 5.98
N ASP A 94 -40.52 -4.70 5.01
CA ASP A 94 -41.97 -4.61 4.92
C ASP A 94 -42.57 -5.87 5.55
N ASN A 95 -43.47 -5.68 6.52
CA ASN A 95 -44.20 -6.74 7.23
C ASN A 95 -45.16 -7.54 6.33
N SER A 96 -45.04 -7.43 5.01
CA SER A 96 -45.69 -8.34 4.07
C SER A 96 -44.82 -9.58 3.92
N THR A 97 -45.23 -10.68 4.53
CA THR A 97 -44.76 -12.04 4.19
C THR A 97 -44.58 -12.16 2.68
N SER A 98 -43.35 -12.39 2.21
CA SER A 98 -43.08 -12.75 0.83
C SER A 98 -43.94 -13.97 0.48
N GLY A 99 -44.92 -13.78 -0.40
CA GLY A 99 -45.95 -14.77 -0.75
C GLY A 99 -45.46 -15.97 -1.55
N ASP A 100 -44.16 -16.28 -1.55
CA ASP A 100 -43.59 -17.45 -2.25
C ASP A 100 -43.51 -18.72 -1.37
N GLY A 101 -43.72 -18.58 -0.05
CA GLY A 101 -43.67 -19.70 0.90
C GLY A 101 -42.27 -20.31 1.12
N LYS A 102 -41.20 -19.69 0.62
CA LYS A 102 -39.83 -20.20 0.75
C LYS A 102 -39.18 -19.71 2.04
N GLU A 103 -38.67 -20.63 2.86
CA GLU A 103 -37.89 -20.26 4.04
C GLU A 103 -36.55 -19.66 3.63
N ARG A 104 -36.15 -18.55 4.28
CA ARG A 104 -34.90 -17.83 3.97
C ARG A 104 -33.90 -17.94 5.12
N HIS A 105 -32.62 -17.80 4.81
CA HIS A 105 -31.52 -17.76 5.78
C HIS A 105 -30.79 -16.42 5.66
N LEU A 106 -30.69 -15.70 6.78
CA LEU A 106 -29.99 -14.42 6.86
C LEU A 106 -28.48 -14.63 6.82
N ILE A 107 -27.77 -13.80 6.07
CA ILE A 107 -26.32 -13.88 5.93
C ILE A 107 -25.66 -13.03 7.02
N HIS A 108 -24.78 -13.66 7.81
CA HIS A 108 -24.08 -12.99 8.90
C HIS A 108 -23.01 -12.01 8.41
N SER A 109 -22.13 -12.39 7.49
CA SER A 109 -20.99 -11.55 7.08
C SER A 109 -20.60 -11.72 5.61
N PHE A 110 -20.14 -10.62 5.00
CA PHE A 110 -19.50 -10.58 3.69
C PHE A 110 -18.05 -10.13 3.82
N ARG A 111 -17.12 -10.86 3.19
CA ARG A 111 -15.68 -10.63 3.35
C ARG A 111 -14.90 -10.86 2.07
N ILE A 112 -13.63 -10.49 2.07
CA ILE A 112 -12.68 -10.79 0.99
C ILE A 112 -13.16 -10.23 -0.38
N PRO A 113 -13.37 -8.90 -0.50
CA PRO A 113 -13.87 -8.32 -1.73
C PRO A 113 -12.84 -8.36 -2.85
N SER A 114 -13.32 -8.58 -4.07
CA SER A 114 -12.63 -8.23 -5.32
C SER A 114 -13.56 -7.41 -6.23
N LEU A 115 -13.00 -6.59 -7.13
CA LEU A 115 -13.76 -5.81 -8.10
C LEU A 115 -13.00 -5.68 -9.43
N VAL A 116 -13.57 -6.18 -10.52
CA VAL A 116 -12.95 -6.13 -11.86
C VAL A 116 -13.92 -5.58 -12.91
N GLU A 117 -13.37 -5.17 -14.05
CA GLU A 117 -14.14 -4.68 -15.20
C GLU A 117 -13.89 -5.53 -16.45
N ILE A 118 -14.96 -5.97 -17.12
CA ILE A 118 -14.92 -6.66 -18.42
C ILE A 118 -15.88 -5.96 -19.37
N ASP A 119 -15.36 -5.32 -20.42
CA ASP A 119 -16.19 -4.63 -21.43
C ASP A 119 -17.26 -3.69 -20.85
N GLY A 120 -16.89 -2.91 -19.82
CA GLY A 120 -17.81 -2.01 -19.13
C GLY A 120 -18.82 -2.68 -18.20
N VAL A 121 -18.67 -3.99 -17.95
CA VAL A 121 -19.37 -4.73 -16.90
C VAL A 121 -18.50 -4.71 -15.64
N LEU A 122 -19.04 -4.19 -14.53
CA LEU A 122 -18.40 -4.28 -13.23
C LEU A 122 -18.78 -5.60 -12.57
N ILE A 123 -17.80 -6.32 -12.02
CA ILE A 123 -18.01 -7.63 -11.39
C ILE A 123 -17.24 -7.65 -10.06
N ALA A 124 -17.98 -7.81 -8.97
CA ALA A 124 -17.42 -8.01 -7.64
C ALA A 124 -17.58 -9.45 -7.18
N THR A 125 -16.58 -10.02 -6.52
CA THR A 125 -16.69 -11.33 -5.85
C THR A 125 -16.35 -11.20 -4.38
N PHE A 126 -16.94 -12.04 -3.53
CA PHE A 126 -16.69 -12.02 -2.09
C PHE A 126 -17.15 -13.31 -1.41
N ASP A 127 -16.57 -13.58 -0.23
CA ASP A 127 -17.05 -14.59 0.69
C ASP A 127 -18.45 -14.22 1.22
N THR A 128 -19.35 -15.20 1.22
CA THR A 128 -20.63 -15.16 1.91
C THR A 128 -20.55 -16.11 3.11
N ARG A 129 -20.39 -15.56 4.31
CA ARG A 129 -20.24 -16.32 5.56
C ARG A 129 -21.59 -16.37 6.26
N TYR A 130 -22.25 -17.51 6.17
CA TYR A 130 -23.65 -17.64 6.57
C TYR A 130 -23.85 -17.52 8.08
N LEU A 131 -23.08 -18.27 8.86
CA LEU A 131 -23.34 -18.46 10.30
C LEU A 131 -22.65 -17.41 11.18
N HIS A 132 -21.40 -17.09 10.87
CA HIS A 132 -20.55 -16.18 11.64
C HIS A 132 -19.29 -15.81 10.85
N ALA A 133 -18.58 -14.77 11.25
CA ALA A 133 -17.43 -14.25 10.52
C ALA A 133 -16.16 -15.12 10.53
N SER A 134 -16.09 -16.21 11.29
CA SER A 134 -14.92 -17.10 11.35
C SER A 134 -14.50 -17.63 9.97
N ASP A 135 -13.19 -17.77 9.76
CA ASP A 135 -12.60 -18.36 8.55
C ASP A 135 -12.95 -19.85 8.38
N SER A 136 -13.23 -20.55 9.49
CA SER A 136 -13.70 -21.93 9.50
C SER A 136 -15.21 -21.95 9.74
N SER A 137 -16.00 -21.53 8.75
CA SER A 137 -17.46 -21.51 8.80
C SER A 137 -18.08 -22.08 7.52
N LEU A 138 -19.41 -22.07 7.41
CA LEU A 138 -20.11 -22.34 6.16
C LEU A 138 -19.95 -21.12 5.24
N ILE A 139 -19.19 -21.26 4.15
CA ILE A 139 -18.83 -20.14 3.25
C ILE A 139 -19.02 -20.52 1.79
N ASP A 140 -19.65 -19.64 1.03
CA ASP A 140 -19.70 -19.67 -0.44
C ASP A 140 -19.05 -18.44 -1.04
N THR A 141 -18.78 -18.48 -2.35
CA THR A 141 -18.42 -17.28 -3.11
C THR A 141 -19.65 -16.73 -3.82
N ALA A 142 -19.98 -15.47 -3.53
CA ALA A 142 -20.98 -14.70 -4.23
C ALA A 142 -20.33 -13.79 -5.28
N MET A 143 -21.14 -13.39 -6.25
CA MET A 143 -20.80 -12.41 -7.27
C MET A 143 -21.89 -11.35 -7.36
N LYS A 144 -21.49 -10.08 -7.41
CA LYS A 144 -22.37 -8.94 -7.66
C LYS A 144 -21.89 -8.19 -8.89
N TYR A 145 -22.74 -8.04 -9.90
CA TYR A 145 -22.33 -7.50 -11.20
C TYR A 145 -23.31 -6.48 -11.76
N SER A 146 -22.78 -5.56 -12.58
CA SER A 146 -23.52 -4.43 -13.15
C SER A 146 -23.15 -4.24 -14.62
N ALA A 147 -24.16 -4.17 -15.49
CA ALA A 147 -24.00 -3.88 -16.92
C ALA A 147 -24.02 -2.38 -17.24
N ASP A 148 -24.33 -1.53 -16.26
CA ASP A 148 -24.61 -0.10 -16.43
C ASP A 148 -23.74 0.80 -15.54
N GLN A 149 -22.49 0.36 -15.31
CA GLN A 149 -21.45 1.11 -14.58
C GLN A 149 -21.81 1.38 -13.12
N GLY A 150 -22.50 0.43 -12.50
CA GLY A 150 -22.83 0.40 -11.08
C GLY A 150 -24.15 1.07 -10.71
N LYS A 151 -25.01 1.40 -11.68
CA LYS A 151 -26.34 1.97 -11.39
C LYS A 151 -27.30 0.90 -10.89
N THR A 152 -27.27 -0.28 -11.50
CA THR A 152 -28.02 -1.45 -11.07
C THR A 152 -27.11 -2.65 -10.94
N TRP A 153 -27.45 -3.54 -10.00
CA TRP A 153 -26.65 -4.71 -9.66
C TRP A 153 -27.52 -5.96 -9.55
N LYS A 154 -26.98 -7.10 -9.99
CA LYS A 154 -27.51 -8.43 -9.70
C LYS A 154 -26.52 -9.19 -8.82
N THR A 155 -27.03 -9.96 -7.85
CA THR A 155 -26.22 -10.67 -6.86
C THR A 155 -26.59 -12.15 -6.79
N GLU A 156 -25.61 -13.04 -6.95
CA GLU A 156 -25.82 -14.49 -7.02
C GLU A 156 -24.70 -15.26 -6.30
N ILE A 157 -25.01 -16.42 -5.72
CA ILE A 157 -24.01 -17.41 -5.33
C ILE A 157 -23.51 -18.11 -6.60
N ILE A 158 -22.22 -17.96 -6.89
CA ILE A 158 -21.60 -18.53 -8.09
C ILE A 158 -20.78 -19.77 -7.82
N ILE A 159 -20.21 -19.90 -6.61
CA ILE A 159 -19.43 -21.07 -6.22
C ILE A 159 -19.95 -21.54 -4.87
N LYS A 160 -20.62 -22.69 -4.89
CA LYS A 160 -21.07 -23.38 -3.68
C LYS A 160 -19.93 -24.23 -3.12
N ASN A 161 -19.82 -24.27 -1.79
CA ASN A 161 -19.00 -25.28 -1.13
C ASN A 161 -19.60 -26.69 -1.27
N ALA A 162 -18.89 -27.66 -0.71
CA ALA A 162 -19.21 -29.08 -0.85
C ALA A 162 -20.53 -29.53 -0.20
N ARG A 163 -21.10 -28.73 0.72
CA ARG A 163 -22.27 -29.10 1.54
C ARG A 163 -22.10 -30.46 2.24
N LEU A 164 -20.89 -30.74 2.74
CA LEU A 164 -20.58 -31.98 3.48
C LEU A 164 -20.80 -31.83 4.98
N THR A 165 -20.78 -30.60 5.49
CA THR A 165 -21.16 -30.27 6.86
C THR A 165 -21.91 -28.95 6.87
N ASP A 166 -22.84 -28.81 7.80
CA ASP A 166 -23.66 -27.61 7.93
C ASP A 166 -22.85 -26.40 8.44
N ASN A 167 -21.68 -26.64 9.04
CA ASN A 167 -20.93 -25.60 9.76
C ASN A 167 -19.56 -25.27 9.17
N PHE A 168 -18.92 -26.19 8.43
CA PHE A 168 -17.49 -26.05 8.10
C PHE A 168 -17.18 -26.25 6.61
N SER A 169 -18.12 -26.71 5.79
CA SER A 169 -17.88 -26.75 4.34
C SER A 169 -17.70 -25.33 3.81
N ARG A 170 -16.62 -25.08 3.08
CA ARG A 170 -16.31 -23.73 2.62
C ARG A 170 -15.53 -23.70 1.31
N VAL A 171 -15.84 -22.70 0.50
CA VAL A 171 -14.94 -22.13 -0.51
C VAL A 171 -14.56 -20.73 -0.05
N VAL A 172 -13.28 -20.39 -0.14
CA VAL A 172 -12.72 -19.19 0.52
C VAL A 172 -11.73 -18.49 -0.39
N ASP A 173 -11.47 -17.23 -0.02
CA ASP A 173 -10.36 -16.42 -0.51
C ASP A 173 -10.34 -16.26 -2.05
N PRO A 174 -11.47 -15.86 -2.68
CA PRO A 174 -11.52 -15.67 -4.12
C PRO A 174 -10.46 -14.69 -4.61
N THR A 175 -9.61 -15.17 -5.53
CA THR A 175 -8.61 -14.36 -6.22
C THR A 175 -8.99 -14.32 -7.70
N VAL A 176 -9.06 -13.12 -8.28
CA VAL A 176 -9.69 -12.90 -9.60
C VAL A 176 -8.70 -12.33 -10.61
N VAL A 177 -8.76 -12.83 -11.85
CA VAL A 177 -8.05 -12.29 -13.01
C VAL A 177 -8.99 -12.20 -14.22
N VAL A 178 -8.83 -11.13 -15.01
CA VAL A 178 -9.55 -10.93 -16.27
C VAL A 178 -8.57 -11.03 -17.44
N LYS A 179 -8.93 -11.80 -18.47
CA LYS A 179 -8.25 -11.82 -19.77
C LYS A 179 -9.24 -11.74 -20.92
N GLY A 180 -9.28 -10.60 -21.61
CA GLY A 180 -10.24 -10.36 -22.68
C GLY A 180 -11.67 -10.40 -22.13
N ASP A 181 -12.50 -11.29 -22.66
CA ASP A 181 -13.87 -11.55 -22.20
C ASP A 181 -13.96 -12.71 -21.19
N ASN A 182 -12.82 -13.22 -20.69
CA ASN A 182 -12.78 -14.31 -19.73
C ASN A 182 -12.50 -13.81 -18.32
N LEU A 183 -13.34 -14.27 -17.38
CA LEU A 183 -13.20 -14.11 -15.94
C LEU A 183 -12.64 -15.41 -15.36
N PHE A 184 -11.58 -15.31 -14.57
CA PHE A 184 -10.98 -16.44 -13.85
C PHE A 184 -11.12 -16.19 -12.34
N ILE A 185 -11.65 -17.18 -11.61
CA ILE A 185 -11.86 -17.10 -10.16
C ILE A 185 -11.19 -18.32 -9.52
N PHE A 186 -10.15 -18.07 -8.73
CA PHE A 186 -9.41 -19.09 -7.99
C PHE A 186 -9.81 -19.09 -6.51
N VAL A 187 -10.22 -20.24 -5.97
CA VAL A 187 -10.69 -20.39 -4.59
C VAL A 187 -10.04 -21.57 -3.88
N GLY A 188 -9.82 -21.42 -2.57
CA GLY A 188 -9.53 -22.55 -1.69
C GLY A 188 -10.82 -23.27 -1.30
N ARG A 189 -10.76 -24.58 -1.06
CA ARG A 189 -11.91 -25.38 -0.61
C ARG A 189 -11.52 -26.24 0.60
N TYR A 190 -12.39 -26.27 1.59
CA TYR A 190 -12.32 -27.16 2.76
C TYR A 190 -13.67 -27.83 2.99
N ASN A 191 -13.65 -29.11 3.32
CA ASN A 191 -14.87 -29.91 3.37
C ASN A 191 -15.46 -29.99 4.78
N THR A 192 -14.67 -30.39 5.78
CA THR A 192 -15.20 -30.70 7.12
C THR A 192 -14.37 -30.10 8.26
N SER A 193 -13.15 -29.62 8.01
CA SER A 193 -12.24 -29.20 9.08
C SER A 193 -12.67 -27.88 9.72
N SER A 194 -12.80 -27.85 11.04
CA SER A 194 -12.96 -26.61 11.82
C SER A 194 -11.63 -25.85 12.03
N THR A 195 -10.50 -26.42 11.59
CA THR A 195 -9.17 -25.85 11.81
C THR A 195 -8.83 -24.81 10.74
N PRO A 196 -8.32 -23.61 11.12
CA PRO A 196 -7.76 -22.65 10.18
C PRO A 196 -6.69 -23.27 9.30
N TRP A 197 -6.59 -22.81 8.05
CA TRP A 197 -5.73 -23.44 7.06
C TRP A 197 -4.27 -23.50 7.51
N VAL A 198 -3.72 -22.42 8.06
CA VAL A 198 -2.33 -22.37 8.58
C VAL A 198 -2.00 -23.41 9.66
N TRP A 199 -3.02 -24.00 10.31
CA TRP A 199 -2.84 -25.01 11.36
C TRP A 199 -3.19 -26.44 10.92
N GLN A 200 -3.57 -26.64 9.65
CA GLN A 200 -3.88 -27.97 9.13
C GLN A 200 -2.65 -28.88 9.23
N LYS A 201 -2.85 -30.11 9.72
CA LYS A 201 -1.77 -31.10 9.86
C LYS A 201 -1.26 -31.59 8.51
N ASN A 202 -2.17 -31.74 7.53
CA ASN A 202 -1.92 -32.22 6.18
C ASN A 202 -2.97 -31.63 5.22
N GLY A 203 -2.81 -31.87 3.91
CA GLY A 203 -3.75 -31.38 2.89
C GLY A 203 -4.93 -32.33 2.61
N LYS A 204 -5.40 -33.16 3.56
CA LYS A 204 -6.49 -34.13 3.28
C LYS A 204 -7.84 -33.44 3.06
N ASP A 205 -8.19 -32.47 3.89
CA ASP A 205 -9.48 -31.75 3.82
C ASP A 205 -9.49 -30.63 2.76
N TRP A 206 -8.33 -30.30 2.21
CA TRP A 206 -8.11 -29.17 1.33
C TRP A 206 -8.20 -29.54 -0.15
N ASP A 207 -8.73 -28.64 -0.96
CA ASP A 207 -8.62 -28.60 -2.40
C ASP A 207 -8.54 -27.14 -2.90
N VAL A 208 -8.21 -26.94 -4.18
CA VAL A 208 -8.25 -25.64 -4.84
C VAL A 208 -8.90 -25.76 -6.21
N LEU A 209 -9.79 -24.82 -6.48
CA LEU A 209 -10.62 -24.82 -7.67
C LEU A 209 -10.38 -23.54 -8.47
N LEU A 210 -10.28 -23.69 -9.78
CA LEU A 210 -10.27 -22.58 -10.71
C LEU A 210 -11.53 -22.64 -11.58
N TYR A 211 -12.31 -21.58 -11.53
CA TYR A 211 -13.47 -21.37 -12.39
C TYR A 211 -13.11 -20.39 -13.50
N LYS A 212 -13.65 -20.64 -14.70
CA LYS A 212 -13.53 -19.76 -15.85
C LYS A 212 -14.91 -19.50 -16.43
N ALA A 213 -15.23 -18.23 -16.64
CA ALA A 213 -16.44 -17.80 -17.32
C ALA A 213 -16.11 -16.91 -18.50
N LYS A 214 -16.81 -17.10 -19.61
CA LYS A 214 -16.93 -16.10 -20.66
C LYS A 214 -18.05 -15.12 -20.30
N VAL A 215 -17.74 -13.83 -20.26
CA VAL A 215 -18.67 -12.76 -19.91
C VAL A 215 -19.11 -12.03 -21.16
N ARG A 216 -20.42 -11.84 -21.31
CA ARG A 216 -20.98 -11.02 -22.39
C ARG A 216 -21.90 -9.96 -21.84
N LYS A 217 -21.69 -8.73 -22.29
CA LYS A 217 -22.65 -7.65 -22.13
C LYS A 217 -23.71 -7.79 -23.22
N GLU A 218 -24.96 -7.80 -22.79
CA GLU A 218 -26.11 -7.93 -23.67
C GLU A 218 -27.01 -6.70 -23.53
N SER A 219 -27.90 -6.52 -24.51
CA SER A 219 -28.96 -5.52 -24.44
C SER A 219 -30.21 -6.11 -25.06
N ALA A 220 -31.20 -6.41 -24.21
CA ALA A 220 -32.51 -6.87 -24.64
C ALA A 220 -33.52 -5.75 -24.39
N GLY A 221 -34.16 -5.26 -25.46
CA GLY A 221 -35.14 -4.16 -25.36
C GLY A 221 -34.58 -2.85 -24.81
N GLY A 222 -33.27 -2.60 -24.94
CA GLY A 222 -32.59 -1.40 -24.41
C GLY A 222 -32.16 -1.50 -22.95
N VAL A 223 -32.49 -2.59 -22.25
CA VAL A 223 -32.03 -2.85 -20.87
C VAL A 223 -30.71 -3.62 -20.94
N PRO A 224 -29.60 -3.08 -20.40
CA PRO A 224 -28.32 -3.76 -20.38
C PRO A 224 -28.35 -4.93 -19.39
N SER A 225 -27.86 -6.10 -19.83
CA SER A 225 -27.76 -7.31 -19.02
C SER A 225 -26.38 -7.96 -19.18
N VAL A 226 -26.08 -8.95 -18.34
CA VAL A 226 -24.84 -9.73 -18.40
C VAL A 226 -25.18 -11.20 -18.46
N SER A 227 -24.52 -11.93 -19.36
CA SER A 227 -24.56 -13.39 -19.39
C SER A 227 -23.17 -13.98 -19.13
N PHE A 228 -23.16 -15.14 -18.49
CA PHE A 228 -21.95 -15.90 -18.14
C PHE A 228 -22.05 -17.30 -18.72
N THR A 229 -21.03 -17.73 -19.45
CA THR A 229 -20.87 -19.12 -19.89
C THR A 229 -19.70 -19.73 -19.14
N TRP A 230 -19.97 -20.69 -18.26
CA TRP A 230 -18.96 -21.31 -17.40
C TRP A 230 -18.37 -22.56 -18.04
N ASP A 231 -17.05 -22.69 -17.95
CA ASP A 231 -16.35 -23.95 -18.18
C ASP A 231 -16.46 -24.83 -16.91
N GLU A 232 -16.21 -26.14 -17.05
CA GLU A 232 -16.07 -27.03 -15.89
C GLU A 232 -14.90 -26.58 -14.98
N PRO A 233 -15.07 -26.59 -13.65
CA PRO A 233 -14.02 -26.15 -12.75
C PRO A 233 -12.80 -27.07 -12.77
N LEU A 234 -11.61 -26.48 -12.74
CA LEU A 234 -10.35 -27.22 -12.68
C LEU A 234 -9.91 -27.44 -11.24
N HIS A 235 -9.58 -28.69 -10.91
CA HIS A 235 -8.98 -29.06 -9.62
C HIS A 235 -7.45 -29.00 -9.70
N LEU A 236 -6.85 -28.02 -9.01
CA LEU A 236 -5.43 -27.72 -9.16
C LEU A 236 -4.54 -28.24 -8.01
N LYS A 237 -5.13 -28.94 -7.03
CA LYS A 237 -4.39 -29.51 -5.89
C LYS A 237 -3.18 -30.36 -6.28
N HIS A 238 -3.31 -31.13 -7.36
CA HIS A 238 -2.25 -32.00 -7.86
C HIS A 238 -0.97 -31.24 -8.23
N LEU A 239 -1.05 -29.97 -8.60
CA LEU A 239 0.12 -29.16 -8.97
C LEU A 239 1.09 -28.96 -7.80
N LEU A 240 0.62 -29.02 -6.56
CA LEU A 240 1.50 -28.83 -5.40
C LEU A 240 2.61 -29.88 -5.33
N THR A 241 2.36 -31.10 -5.82
CA THR A 241 3.37 -32.17 -5.84
C THR A 241 4.47 -31.92 -6.86
N SER A 242 4.21 -31.10 -7.89
CA SER A 242 5.20 -30.75 -8.92
C SER A 242 6.30 -29.81 -8.42
N VAL A 243 6.04 -29.05 -7.35
CA VAL A 243 7.00 -28.10 -6.76
C VAL A 243 8.11 -28.83 -5.97
N GLY A 244 7.78 -29.96 -5.34
CA GLY A 244 8.70 -30.68 -4.47
C GLY A 244 8.88 -30.01 -3.11
N LYS A 245 10.12 -29.65 -2.76
CA LYS A 245 10.46 -29.02 -1.48
C LYS A 245 11.01 -27.61 -1.71
N ILE A 246 10.63 -26.69 -0.85
CA ILE A 246 11.19 -25.34 -0.77
C ILE A 246 11.97 -25.24 0.53
N ASP A 247 13.23 -24.80 0.47
CA ASP A 247 14.15 -24.72 1.63
C ASP A 247 14.20 -26.01 2.47
N GLY A 248 14.20 -27.15 1.78
CA GLY A 248 14.22 -28.48 2.41
C GLY A 248 12.90 -28.90 3.08
N ARG A 249 11.84 -28.10 2.98
CA ARG A 249 10.52 -28.36 3.57
C ARG A 249 9.51 -28.79 2.53
N SER A 250 8.72 -29.80 2.87
CA SER A 250 7.57 -30.20 2.06
C SER A 250 6.42 -29.20 2.22
N LEU A 251 5.57 -29.14 1.20
CA LEU A 251 4.39 -28.27 1.17
C LEU A 251 3.14 -29.05 1.59
N ILE A 252 2.19 -28.37 2.25
CA ILE A 252 0.96 -28.97 2.76
C ILE A 252 -0.23 -28.65 1.87
N GLN A 253 -0.38 -27.37 1.52
CA GLN A 253 -1.52 -26.81 0.78
C GLN A 253 -1.21 -25.40 0.31
N TYR A 254 -2.04 -24.87 -0.57
CA TYR A 254 -1.98 -23.48 -1.02
C TYR A 254 -3.37 -22.91 -1.28
N ILE A 255 -3.51 -21.59 -1.22
CA ILE A 255 -4.74 -20.86 -1.54
C ILE A 255 -4.41 -19.58 -2.31
N GLY A 256 -5.44 -18.87 -2.77
CA GLY A 256 -5.28 -17.62 -3.50
C GLY A 256 -4.63 -16.52 -2.67
N GLY A 257 -4.01 -15.55 -3.35
CA GLY A 257 -3.42 -14.37 -2.73
C GLY A 257 -4.45 -13.39 -2.18
N VAL A 258 -5.75 -13.55 -2.50
CA VAL A 258 -6.87 -12.64 -2.21
C VAL A 258 -6.81 -11.31 -2.97
N GLY A 259 -5.63 -10.72 -3.04
CA GLY A 259 -5.35 -9.57 -3.87
C GLY A 259 -5.58 -9.81 -5.35
N ASN A 260 -5.20 -8.84 -6.18
CA ASN A 260 -5.35 -8.99 -7.63
C ASN A 260 -4.26 -9.89 -8.22
N GLY A 261 -4.66 -10.78 -9.12
CA GLY A 261 -3.73 -11.32 -10.12
C GLY A 261 -3.65 -10.39 -11.33
N ILE A 262 -2.95 -10.83 -12.38
CA ILE A 262 -2.72 -10.00 -13.58
C ILE A 262 -2.57 -10.86 -14.84
N VAL A 263 -2.75 -10.22 -16.00
CA VAL A 263 -2.29 -10.74 -17.29
C VAL A 263 -1.05 -9.96 -17.72
N THR A 264 0.07 -10.64 -17.95
CA THR A 264 1.31 -9.99 -18.40
C THR A 264 1.17 -9.45 -19.83
N PRO A 265 2.06 -8.55 -20.29
CA PRO A 265 2.06 -8.11 -21.68
C PRO A 265 2.20 -9.26 -22.70
N LYS A 266 2.76 -10.40 -22.30
CA LYS A 266 2.87 -11.61 -23.14
C LYS A 266 1.59 -12.46 -23.14
N GLY A 267 0.54 -12.03 -22.44
CA GLY A 267 -0.72 -12.74 -22.32
C GLY A 267 -0.71 -13.87 -21.28
N THR A 268 0.34 -14.01 -20.47
CA THR A 268 0.35 -15.02 -19.38
C THR A 268 -0.58 -14.58 -18.26
N ILE A 269 -1.49 -15.45 -17.84
CA ILE A 269 -2.37 -15.24 -16.69
C ILE A 269 -1.58 -15.62 -15.44
N VAL A 270 -1.55 -14.77 -14.42
CA VAL A 270 -0.75 -14.99 -13.21
C VAL A 270 -1.59 -14.70 -11.97
N PHE A 271 -1.67 -15.68 -11.08
CA PHE A 271 -2.22 -15.54 -9.74
C PHE A 271 -1.08 -15.52 -8.71
N PRO A 272 -1.07 -14.58 -7.75
CA PRO A 272 -0.31 -14.76 -6.54
C PRO A 272 -0.99 -15.84 -5.68
N VAL A 273 -0.21 -16.73 -5.08
CA VAL A 273 -0.73 -17.76 -4.18
C VAL A 273 0.05 -17.78 -2.87
N GLN A 274 -0.63 -18.21 -1.80
CA GLN A 274 -0.07 -18.43 -0.48
C GLN A 274 0.16 -19.92 -0.29
N VAL A 275 1.38 -20.33 0.06
CA VAL A 275 1.76 -21.73 0.18
C VAL A 275 2.20 -22.01 1.61
N LEU A 276 1.65 -23.06 2.22
CA LEU A 276 1.97 -23.50 3.59
C LEU A 276 2.95 -24.67 3.55
N ASN A 277 4.03 -24.59 4.32
CA ASN A 277 5.00 -25.68 4.47
C ASN A 277 4.80 -26.50 5.76
N THR A 278 5.60 -27.56 5.92
CA THR A 278 5.57 -28.43 7.11
C THR A 278 6.01 -27.77 8.42
N ASN A 279 6.68 -26.61 8.36
CA ASN A 279 7.02 -25.79 9.52
C ASN A 279 5.88 -24.82 9.94
N LYS A 280 4.73 -24.87 9.26
CA LYS A 280 3.62 -23.91 9.45
C LYS A 280 3.98 -22.48 9.09
N SER A 281 5.00 -22.30 8.24
CA SER A 281 5.35 -21.02 7.65
C SER A 281 4.64 -20.86 6.31
N VAL A 282 4.25 -19.63 6.01
CA VAL A 282 3.60 -19.26 4.74
C VAL A 282 4.58 -18.44 3.91
N MET A 283 4.55 -18.68 2.61
CA MET A 283 5.34 -17.97 1.59
C MET A 283 4.48 -17.72 0.36
N ASN A 284 4.88 -16.77 -0.49
CA ASN A 284 4.24 -16.54 -1.77
C ASN A 284 4.93 -17.31 -2.89
N MET A 285 4.12 -17.81 -3.80
CA MET A 285 4.53 -18.32 -5.11
C MET A 285 3.60 -17.75 -6.18
N LEU A 286 3.93 -17.99 -7.45
CA LEU A 286 3.03 -17.69 -8.56
C LEU A 286 2.40 -18.99 -9.06
N LEU A 287 1.13 -18.90 -9.44
CA LEU A 287 0.43 -19.90 -10.24
C LEU A 287 0.08 -19.25 -11.57
N TYR A 288 0.60 -19.75 -12.69
CA TYR A 288 0.46 -19.07 -13.98
C TYR A 288 0.07 -20.02 -15.12
N SER A 289 -0.52 -19.43 -16.15
CA SER A 289 -0.91 -20.11 -17.39
C SER A 289 -0.53 -19.28 -18.61
N SER A 290 0.25 -19.87 -19.51
CA SER A 290 0.67 -19.25 -20.77
C SER A 290 -0.20 -19.65 -21.97
N ASN A 291 -1.26 -20.44 -21.74
CA ASN A 291 -2.11 -21.02 -22.80
C ASN A 291 -3.60 -20.87 -22.49
N ASP A 292 -4.00 -19.68 -22.03
CA ASP A 292 -5.41 -19.29 -21.79
C ASP A 292 -6.12 -20.14 -20.72
N GLY A 293 -5.38 -20.56 -19.69
CA GLY A 293 -5.92 -21.31 -18.57
C GLY A 293 -6.10 -22.81 -18.82
N LYS A 294 -5.59 -23.34 -19.95
CA LYS A 294 -5.68 -24.78 -20.27
C LYS A 294 -4.78 -25.62 -19.37
N THR A 295 -3.56 -25.16 -19.12
CA THR A 295 -2.63 -25.76 -18.15
C THR A 295 -2.07 -24.70 -17.23
N TRP A 296 -1.66 -25.13 -16.04
CA TRP A 296 -1.20 -24.27 -14.96
C TRP A 296 0.10 -24.80 -14.37
N GLU A 297 0.99 -23.89 -14.01
CA GLU A 297 2.30 -24.19 -13.47
C GLU A 297 2.59 -23.28 -12.27
N PHE A 298 3.41 -23.79 -11.35
CA PHE A 298 3.95 -23.01 -10.25
C PHE A 298 5.24 -22.31 -10.66
N SER A 299 5.52 -21.18 -10.04
CA SER A 299 6.89 -20.63 -10.01
C SER A 299 7.87 -21.65 -9.43
N LYS A 300 9.14 -21.60 -9.87
CA LYS A 300 10.15 -22.57 -9.41
C LYS A 300 10.56 -22.36 -7.96
N THR A 301 10.57 -21.12 -7.50
CA THR A 301 10.93 -20.75 -6.14
C THR A 301 9.84 -19.89 -5.50
N SER A 302 10.02 -19.57 -4.22
CA SER A 302 9.11 -18.73 -3.45
C SER A 302 9.79 -17.46 -2.94
N THR A 303 8.98 -16.53 -2.46
CA THR A 303 9.47 -15.52 -1.53
C THR A 303 9.90 -16.15 -0.21
N PRO A 304 10.69 -15.44 0.63
CA PRO A 304 10.96 -15.83 2.00
C PRO A 304 9.67 -16.05 2.82
N ALA A 305 9.77 -16.93 3.82
CA ALA A 305 8.71 -17.15 4.79
C ALA A 305 8.28 -15.84 5.50
N GLY A 306 7.01 -15.76 5.89
CA GLY A 306 6.41 -14.59 6.54
C GLY A 306 5.64 -13.68 5.59
N THR A 307 5.57 -14.02 4.30
CA THR A 307 4.73 -13.38 3.28
C THR A 307 3.46 -14.20 3.05
N THR A 308 2.31 -13.54 2.92
CA THR A 308 0.98 -14.17 2.92
C THR A 308 0.11 -13.64 1.78
N GLU A 309 -1.07 -13.06 2.03
CA GLU A 309 -1.93 -12.50 1.00
C GLU A 309 -1.17 -11.45 0.17
N ALA A 310 -1.36 -11.46 -1.14
CA ALA A 310 -0.56 -10.64 -2.04
C ALA A 310 -1.33 -10.23 -3.30
N SER A 311 -0.88 -9.12 -3.87
CA SER A 311 -1.38 -8.50 -5.11
C SER A 311 -0.24 -8.35 -6.11
N LEU A 312 -0.55 -8.46 -7.41
CA LEU A 312 0.40 -8.36 -8.51
C LEU A 312 0.13 -7.16 -9.42
N VAL A 313 1.18 -6.42 -9.75
CA VAL A 313 1.15 -5.42 -10.82
C VAL A 313 2.30 -5.65 -11.80
N TRP A 314 2.14 -5.18 -13.03
CA TRP A 314 3.21 -5.12 -14.00
C TRP A 314 3.90 -3.76 -13.88
N TRP A 315 5.18 -3.77 -13.52
CA TRP A 315 5.92 -2.56 -13.21
C TRP A 315 7.33 -2.64 -13.79
N ASP A 316 7.72 -1.62 -14.54
CA ASP A 316 9.07 -1.50 -15.13
C ASP A 316 9.56 -2.78 -15.84
N GLY A 317 8.68 -3.39 -16.65
CA GLY A 317 8.99 -4.59 -17.42
C GLY A 317 9.05 -5.91 -16.62
N GLN A 318 8.62 -5.90 -15.36
CA GLN A 318 8.66 -7.05 -14.46
C GLN A 318 7.33 -7.22 -13.70
N LEU A 319 7.15 -8.37 -13.06
CA LEU A 319 6.09 -8.54 -12.07
C LEU A 319 6.54 -7.99 -10.73
N LEU A 320 5.69 -7.17 -10.12
CA LEU A 320 5.85 -6.67 -8.77
C LEU A 320 4.76 -7.26 -7.88
N LEU A 321 5.18 -7.95 -6.83
CA LEU A 321 4.34 -8.58 -5.83
C LEU A 321 4.35 -7.75 -4.56
N THR A 322 3.20 -7.21 -4.16
CA THR A 322 3.02 -6.57 -2.84
C THR A 322 2.38 -7.56 -1.88
N SER A 323 3.05 -7.90 -0.78
CA SER A 323 2.63 -8.97 0.12
C SER A 323 2.36 -8.46 1.55
N ARG A 324 1.21 -8.87 2.09
CA ARG A 324 0.91 -8.86 3.52
C ARG A 324 1.89 -9.75 4.24
N THR A 325 2.34 -9.32 5.42
CA THR A 325 3.29 -10.09 6.21
C THR A 325 2.78 -10.44 7.60
N THR A 326 3.46 -11.41 8.21
CA THR A 326 3.24 -11.82 9.59
C THR A 326 3.77 -10.76 10.58
N PRO A 327 3.29 -10.78 11.84
CA PRO A 327 3.66 -9.78 12.85
C PRO A 327 5.17 -9.60 13.05
N ASP A 328 5.95 -10.66 12.96
CA ASP A 328 7.41 -10.69 13.12
C ASP A 328 8.18 -9.97 12.01
N VAL A 329 7.57 -9.79 10.83
CA VAL A 329 8.15 -9.01 9.72
C VAL A 329 7.83 -7.52 9.87
N GLY A 330 6.69 -7.21 10.46
CA GLY A 330 6.29 -5.85 10.86
C GLY A 330 5.93 -4.86 9.75
N SER A 331 6.17 -5.21 8.49
CA SER A 331 5.93 -4.32 7.36
C SER A 331 5.60 -5.08 6.09
N ARG A 332 4.87 -4.41 5.20
CA ARG A 332 4.52 -4.93 3.88
C ARG A 332 5.78 -5.11 3.05
N LYS A 333 5.95 -6.29 2.45
CA LYS A 333 7.12 -6.59 1.62
C LYS A 333 6.76 -6.54 0.14
N VAL A 334 7.70 -6.06 -0.66
CA VAL A 334 7.55 -5.93 -2.11
C VAL A 334 8.67 -6.70 -2.80
N TYR A 335 8.31 -7.58 -3.73
CA TYR A 335 9.27 -8.37 -4.50
C TYR A 335 9.08 -8.18 -6.00
N LEU A 336 10.18 -8.25 -6.74
CA LEU A 336 10.26 -8.17 -8.18
C LEU A 336 10.68 -9.51 -8.77
N THR A 337 10.09 -9.88 -9.91
CA THR A 337 10.52 -11.02 -10.72
C THR A 337 10.31 -10.76 -12.20
N SER A 338 11.35 -10.99 -13.00
CA SER A 338 11.31 -10.93 -14.48
C SER A 338 11.11 -12.29 -15.14
N ASP A 339 11.13 -13.38 -14.34
CA ASP A 339 11.24 -14.76 -14.80
C ASP A 339 10.15 -15.68 -14.20
N LEU A 340 8.99 -15.08 -13.92
CA LEU A 340 7.80 -15.73 -13.34
C LEU A 340 8.12 -16.49 -12.04
N GLY A 341 8.93 -15.89 -11.17
CA GLY A 341 9.26 -16.41 -9.86
C GLY A 341 10.28 -17.55 -9.87
N THR A 342 11.16 -17.59 -10.88
CA THR A 342 12.38 -18.41 -10.78
C THR A 342 13.36 -17.74 -9.82
N SER A 343 13.46 -16.41 -9.90
CA SER A 343 14.20 -15.57 -8.95
C SER A 343 13.30 -14.43 -8.44
N TRP A 344 13.59 -14.00 -7.20
CA TRP A 344 12.87 -12.94 -6.51
C TRP A 344 13.86 -11.96 -5.91
N ASN A 345 13.66 -10.67 -6.17
CA ASN A 345 14.43 -9.59 -5.57
C ASN A 345 13.52 -8.74 -4.70
N GLU A 346 13.84 -8.58 -3.41
CA GLU A 346 13.08 -7.64 -2.57
C GLU A 346 13.37 -6.21 -3.06
N ALA A 347 12.34 -5.39 -3.27
CA ALA A 347 12.45 -3.98 -3.66
C ALA A 347 12.86 -3.10 -2.45
N ILE A 348 13.88 -3.54 -1.72
CA ILE A 348 14.36 -2.93 -0.47
C ILE A 348 14.98 -1.55 -0.70
N GLY A 349 15.53 -1.33 -1.90
CA GLY A 349 16.07 -0.06 -2.36
C GLY A 349 15.02 0.97 -2.79
N SER A 350 13.72 0.66 -2.69
CA SER A 350 12.66 1.57 -3.07
C SER A 350 11.48 1.51 -2.11
N ILE A 351 10.50 0.64 -2.38
CA ILE A 351 9.18 0.69 -1.75
C ILE A 351 8.88 -0.47 -0.78
N SER A 352 9.76 -1.49 -0.71
CA SER A 352 9.59 -2.57 0.28
C SER A 352 9.81 -2.06 1.69
N ARG A 353 9.01 -2.56 2.65
CA ARG A 353 9.06 -2.23 4.10
C ARG A 353 8.73 -0.77 4.46
N VAL A 354 8.27 0.02 3.48
CA VAL A 354 7.77 1.38 3.70
C VAL A 354 6.51 1.34 4.56
N ILE A 355 5.49 0.56 4.17
CA ILE A 355 4.20 0.52 4.85
C ILE A 355 4.28 -0.46 6.05
N GLY A 356 4.07 0.03 7.27
CA GLY A 356 4.08 -0.77 8.49
C GLY A 356 2.75 -1.46 8.77
N ASN A 357 2.78 -2.66 9.37
CA ASN A 357 1.56 -3.43 9.66
C ASN A 357 0.69 -2.85 10.80
N SER A 358 1.32 -2.09 11.70
CA SER A 358 0.70 -1.31 12.79
C SER A 358 1.70 -0.31 13.33
N ARG A 359 1.27 0.54 14.29
CA ARG A 359 2.09 1.59 14.91
C ARG A 359 3.48 1.13 15.35
N TYR A 360 3.57 -0.06 15.95
CA TYR A 360 4.83 -0.64 16.45
C TYR A 360 5.38 -1.75 15.56
N ARG A 361 4.81 -1.94 14.37
CA ARG A 361 5.27 -2.94 13.39
C ARG A 361 5.33 -4.35 13.97
N ASN A 362 4.33 -4.74 14.76
CA ASN A 362 4.31 -6.02 15.47
C ASN A 362 2.92 -6.68 15.55
N ASP A 363 1.95 -6.19 14.78
CA ASP A 363 0.62 -6.78 14.62
C ASP A 363 0.45 -7.39 13.22
N PRO A 364 -0.60 -8.20 12.99
CA PRO A 364 -0.92 -8.73 11.67
C PRO A 364 -1.17 -7.63 10.62
N GLY A 365 -0.52 -7.71 9.45
CA GLY A 365 -0.84 -6.83 8.31
C GLY A 365 -2.23 -7.09 7.71
N GLY A 366 -2.68 -6.22 6.80
CA GLY A 366 -3.92 -6.38 6.02
C GLY A 366 -3.66 -6.87 4.59
N SER A 367 -4.63 -7.51 3.94
CA SER A 367 -4.46 -8.06 2.57
C SER A 367 -4.08 -6.96 1.59
N GLY A 368 -4.87 -5.87 1.52
CA GLY A 368 -4.63 -4.71 0.67
C GLY A 368 -4.55 -5.02 -0.84
N SER A 369 -4.85 -4.03 -1.67
CA SER A 369 -4.81 -4.14 -3.13
C SER A 369 -3.73 -3.24 -3.70
N SER A 370 -3.22 -3.60 -4.88
CA SER A 370 -2.30 -2.75 -5.64
C SER A 370 -2.64 -2.74 -7.11
N ILE A 371 -2.67 -1.54 -7.72
CA ILE A 371 -2.88 -1.36 -9.16
C ILE A 371 -1.82 -0.42 -9.73
N ALA A 372 -1.46 -0.62 -10.98
CA ALA A 372 -0.63 0.30 -11.75
C ALA A 372 -1.50 1.04 -12.77
N ILE A 373 -1.40 2.36 -12.81
CA ILE A 373 -2.16 3.24 -13.70
C ILE A 373 -1.25 4.33 -14.26
N THR A 374 -1.73 5.08 -15.26
CA THR A 374 -1.04 6.27 -15.75
C THR A 374 -1.87 7.50 -15.41
N VAL A 375 -1.25 8.46 -14.72
CA VAL A 375 -1.88 9.71 -14.28
C VAL A 375 -1.04 10.85 -14.80
N GLU A 376 -1.65 11.82 -15.50
CA GLU A 376 -0.93 13.01 -16.02
C GLU A 376 0.30 12.66 -16.90
N GLY A 377 0.25 11.50 -17.56
CA GLY A 377 1.33 10.96 -18.39
C GLY A 377 2.45 10.25 -17.61
N VAL A 378 2.31 10.07 -16.29
CA VAL A 378 3.29 9.42 -15.42
C VAL A 378 2.74 8.06 -14.96
N PRO A 379 3.48 6.95 -15.16
CA PRO A 379 3.10 5.67 -14.57
C PRO A 379 3.25 5.72 -13.05
N VAL A 380 2.21 5.28 -12.33
CA VAL A 380 2.18 5.24 -10.87
C VAL A 380 1.52 3.95 -10.38
N MET A 381 1.81 3.58 -9.14
CA MET A 381 1.13 2.52 -8.40
C MET A 381 0.31 3.10 -7.25
N LEU A 382 -0.86 2.53 -7.06
CA LEU A 382 -1.71 2.77 -5.91
C LEU A 382 -1.72 1.53 -5.03
N VAL A 383 -1.60 1.70 -3.70
CA VAL A 383 -1.58 0.61 -2.74
C VAL A 383 -2.52 0.92 -1.58
N THR A 384 -3.39 -0.01 -1.22
CA THR A 384 -4.21 0.11 0.00
C THR A 384 -3.64 -0.70 1.15
N HIS A 385 -3.69 -0.13 2.35
CA HIS A 385 -3.34 -0.82 3.59
C HIS A 385 -3.98 -0.12 4.80
N PRO A 386 -4.49 -0.83 5.81
CA PRO A 386 -4.99 -0.21 7.03
C PRO A 386 -3.87 0.37 7.89
N GLU A 387 -4.13 1.46 8.61
CA GLU A 387 -3.20 1.95 9.65
C GLU A 387 -3.08 0.94 10.79
N ASN A 388 -4.19 0.29 11.15
CA ASN A 388 -4.24 -0.65 12.27
C ASN A 388 -3.80 -0.02 13.60
N ALA A 389 -4.28 1.18 13.90
CA ALA A 389 -3.96 1.89 15.14
C ALA A 389 -4.51 1.17 16.39
N LYS A 390 -5.57 0.36 16.24
CA LYS A 390 -6.16 -0.48 17.29
C LYS A 390 -5.41 -1.82 17.48
N GLY A 391 -4.50 -2.18 16.58
CA GLY A 391 -3.71 -3.42 16.62
C GLY A 391 -4.51 -4.70 16.41
N ARG A 392 -3.81 -5.84 16.49
CA ARG A 392 -4.33 -7.19 16.21
C ARG A 392 -5.01 -7.26 14.84
N TRP A 393 -6.18 -7.89 14.76
CA TRP A 393 -6.98 -8.05 13.55
C TRP A 393 -8.02 -6.94 13.34
N ASN A 394 -8.03 -5.89 14.19
CA ASN A 394 -8.97 -4.77 14.04
C ASN A 394 -8.74 -4.02 12.72
N ARG A 395 -7.46 -3.69 12.41
CA ARG A 395 -7.05 -3.15 11.11
C ARG A 395 -7.90 -1.95 10.69
N ASP A 396 -8.08 -1.03 11.61
CA ASP A 396 -8.82 0.20 11.38
C ASP A 396 -8.10 1.14 10.44
N ARG A 397 -8.88 2.07 9.86
CA ARG A 397 -8.41 3.18 9.01
C ARG A 397 -7.70 2.68 7.75
N MET A 398 -8.48 2.16 6.80
CA MET A 398 -7.98 1.80 5.47
C MET A 398 -7.39 3.04 4.78
N ARG A 399 -6.12 3.00 4.39
CA ARG A 399 -5.41 4.11 3.73
C ARG A 399 -5.06 3.79 2.28
N LEU A 400 -4.85 4.84 1.49
CA LEU A 400 -4.38 4.81 0.11
C LEU A 400 -3.01 5.46 0.00
N TRP A 401 -2.09 4.77 -0.68
CA TRP A 401 -0.74 5.24 -0.97
C TRP A 401 -0.51 5.39 -2.47
N LEU A 402 0.29 6.37 -2.85
CA LEU A 402 0.75 6.66 -4.21
C LEU A 402 2.27 6.49 -4.29
N THR A 403 2.74 5.89 -5.38
CA THR A 403 4.17 5.84 -5.69
C THR A 403 4.45 5.80 -7.19
N ASP A 404 5.54 6.40 -7.62
CA ASP A 404 6.11 6.28 -8.97
C ASP A 404 7.27 5.27 -9.01
N GLY A 405 7.39 4.40 -8.00
CA GLY A 405 8.51 3.47 -7.84
C GLY A 405 9.72 4.06 -7.10
N ASN A 406 9.76 5.38 -6.84
CA ASN A 406 10.79 6.04 -6.06
C ASN A 406 10.21 6.74 -4.82
N ARG A 407 9.29 7.67 -5.06
CA ARG A 407 8.60 8.50 -4.06
C ARG A 407 7.41 7.73 -3.50
N MET A 408 7.09 7.97 -2.23
CA MET A 408 5.97 7.32 -1.53
C MET A 408 5.17 8.39 -0.81
N TRP A 409 3.92 8.60 -1.23
CA TRP A 409 3.01 9.61 -0.68
C TRP A 409 1.75 8.95 -0.12
N LEU A 410 1.34 9.37 1.07
CA LEU A 410 0.09 8.95 1.68
C LEU A 410 -1.02 9.85 1.16
N VAL A 411 -1.90 9.30 0.31
CA VAL A 411 -3.03 10.04 -0.24
C VAL A 411 -4.01 10.40 0.89
N GLY A 412 -4.32 9.42 1.73
CA GLY A 412 -5.22 9.63 2.85
C GLY A 412 -5.94 8.36 3.29
N GLN A 413 -6.97 8.55 4.11
CA GLN A 413 -7.81 7.47 4.62
C GLN A 413 -9.05 7.30 3.75
N ILE A 414 -9.26 6.08 3.23
CA ILE A 414 -10.46 5.69 2.48
C ILE A 414 -11.63 5.39 3.43
N SER A 415 -11.43 4.61 4.50
CA SER A 415 -12.53 4.24 5.40
C SER A 415 -12.95 5.42 6.28
N GLU A 416 -14.13 5.35 6.90
CA GLU A 416 -14.64 6.43 7.73
C GLU A 416 -14.21 6.29 9.20
N GLY A 417 -13.88 7.42 9.83
CA GLY A 417 -13.60 7.49 11.27
C GLY A 417 -12.53 6.50 11.72
N ASP A 418 -12.88 5.66 12.70
CA ASP A 418 -12.04 4.59 13.23
C ASP A 418 -12.57 3.19 12.87
N ASP A 419 -13.35 3.07 11.79
CA ASP A 419 -13.88 1.79 11.33
C ASP A 419 -12.78 0.75 11.10
N ASN A 420 -13.04 -0.47 11.55
CA ASN A 420 -12.21 -1.64 11.26
C ASN A 420 -12.39 -2.03 9.78
N SER A 421 -11.33 -1.92 8.97
CA SER A 421 -11.41 -2.09 7.51
C SER A 421 -10.20 -2.86 6.99
N ALA A 422 -10.24 -4.19 7.14
CA ALA A 422 -9.06 -5.04 7.00
C ALA A 422 -8.65 -5.36 5.55
N TYR A 423 -9.63 -5.59 4.67
CA TYR A 423 -9.41 -6.01 3.28
C TYR A 423 -9.99 -4.98 2.34
N SER A 424 -9.38 -4.81 1.18
CA SER A 424 -9.84 -3.91 0.13
C SER A 424 -9.36 -4.34 -1.25
N TYR A 425 -10.04 -3.81 -2.28
CA TYR A 425 -9.74 -4.03 -3.68
C TYR A 425 -9.91 -2.74 -4.47
N LEU A 426 -8.86 -2.33 -5.18
CA LEU A 426 -8.87 -1.16 -6.05
C LEU A 426 -9.24 -1.54 -7.49
N LEU A 427 -10.02 -0.68 -8.14
CA LEU A 427 -10.26 -0.73 -9.58
C LEU A 427 -10.17 0.67 -10.16
N TYR A 428 -9.31 0.87 -11.15
CA TYR A 428 -9.37 2.05 -12.02
C TYR A 428 -10.08 1.65 -13.30
N THR A 429 -11.30 2.16 -13.47
CA THR A 429 -12.17 1.79 -14.59
C THR A 429 -11.69 2.42 -15.90
N LYS A 430 -12.09 1.84 -17.02
CA LYS A 430 -11.76 2.36 -18.37
C LYS A 430 -12.28 3.78 -18.62
N ASN A 431 -13.35 4.20 -17.93
CA ASN A 431 -13.87 5.57 -18.00
C ASN A 431 -13.18 6.55 -17.02
N GLY A 432 -12.13 6.12 -16.32
CA GLY A 432 -11.27 7.00 -15.53
C GLY A 432 -11.72 7.21 -14.09
N THR A 433 -12.58 6.35 -13.55
CA THR A 433 -13.01 6.40 -12.14
C THR A 433 -12.15 5.48 -11.28
N LEU A 434 -11.67 5.99 -10.15
CA LEU A 434 -11.03 5.19 -9.11
C LEU A 434 -12.07 4.69 -8.10
N LEU A 435 -12.19 3.36 -8.00
CA LEU A 435 -13.10 2.67 -7.08
C LEU A 435 -12.30 1.86 -6.06
N CYS A 436 -12.82 1.77 -4.84
CA CYS A 436 -12.31 0.88 -3.80
C CYS A 436 -13.47 0.12 -3.14
N LEU A 437 -13.48 -1.21 -3.25
CA LEU A 437 -14.26 -2.03 -2.32
C LEU A 437 -13.45 -2.24 -1.05
N TYR A 438 -14.06 -2.11 0.12
CA TYR A 438 -13.39 -2.38 1.39
C TYR A 438 -14.34 -2.97 2.44
N GLU A 439 -13.79 -3.74 3.36
CA GLU A 439 -14.54 -4.29 4.49
C GLU A 439 -14.84 -3.20 5.54
N ARG A 440 -15.99 -3.33 6.19
CA ARG A 440 -16.30 -2.63 7.44
C ARG A 440 -16.74 -3.65 8.47
N ASN A 441 -16.02 -3.73 9.59
CA ASN A 441 -16.32 -4.62 10.71
C ASN A 441 -16.87 -3.83 11.90
N ILE A 442 -18.08 -4.20 12.33
CA ILE A 442 -18.66 -3.76 13.60
C ILE A 442 -18.97 -5.01 14.43
N ARG A 443 -18.26 -5.21 15.53
CA ARG A 443 -18.48 -6.34 16.47
C ARG A 443 -18.45 -7.72 15.79
N GLU A 444 -17.47 -7.96 14.92
CA GLU A 444 -17.27 -9.18 14.14
C GLU A 444 -18.37 -9.45 13.10
N ILE A 445 -19.14 -8.43 12.72
CA ILE A 445 -20.09 -8.47 11.62
C ILE A 445 -19.51 -7.62 10.49
N TYR A 446 -19.28 -8.25 9.33
CA TYR A 446 -18.52 -7.66 8.23
C TYR A 446 -19.43 -7.33 7.06
N SER A 447 -19.44 -6.05 6.68
CA SER A 447 -20.09 -5.54 5.47
C SER A 447 -19.04 -5.12 4.45
N ILE A 448 -19.41 -5.00 3.18
CA ILE A 448 -18.56 -4.46 2.12
C ILE A 448 -19.10 -3.09 1.72
N TYR A 449 -18.21 -2.11 1.59
CA TYR A 449 -18.50 -0.75 1.15
C TYR A 449 -17.84 -0.48 -0.19
N LEU A 450 -18.50 0.31 -1.04
CA LEU A 450 -17.94 0.82 -2.29
C LEU A 450 -17.63 2.31 -2.11
N ALA A 451 -16.35 2.67 -2.23
CA ALA A 451 -15.91 4.04 -2.31
C ALA A 451 -15.63 4.42 -3.76
N ARG A 452 -16.13 5.60 -4.17
CA ARG A 452 -15.75 6.27 -5.42
C ARG A 452 -14.85 7.44 -5.06
N LEU A 453 -13.56 7.31 -5.37
CA LEU A 453 -12.47 8.10 -4.81
C LEU A 453 -12.15 9.32 -5.67
N GLU A 454 -13.11 10.25 -5.80
CA GLU A 454 -12.97 11.43 -6.67
C GLU A 454 -12.03 12.48 -6.07
N ASP A 455 -12.20 12.79 -4.78
CA ASP A 455 -11.36 13.76 -4.07
C ASP A 455 -9.91 13.25 -4.01
N GLU A 456 -9.73 11.97 -3.63
CA GLU A 456 -8.41 11.34 -3.59
C GLU A 456 -7.75 11.26 -4.97
N MET A 457 -8.52 11.06 -6.05
CA MET A 457 -7.99 11.05 -7.42
C MET A 457 -7.53 12.44 -7.87
N GLU A 458 -8.19 13.52 -7.42
CA GLU A 458 -7.71 14.88 -7.70
C GLU A 458 -6.42 15.19 -6.94
N ASP A 459 -6.30 14.77 -5.68
CA ASP A 459 -5.06 14.93 -4.92
C ASP A 459 -3.91 14.12 -5.54
N ILE A 460 -4.19 12.91 -6.06
CA ILE A 460 -3.23 12.11 -6.81
C ILE A 460 -2.76 12.86 -8.06
N LYS A 461 -3.68 13.41 -8.88
CA LYS A 461 -3.30 14.19 -10.08
C LYS A 461 -2.45 15.39 -9.71
N SER A 462 -2.85 16.14 -8.68
CA SER A 462 -2.11 17.31 -8.19
C SER A 462 -0.68 16.93 -7.78
N THR A 463 -0.53 15.86 -6.98
CA THR A 463 0.77 15.36 -6.54
C THR A 463 1.64 14.87 -7.69
N VAL A 464 1.06 14.17 -8.68
CA VAL A 464 1.81 13.71 -9.86
C VAL A 464 2.26 14.88 -10.74
N ARG A 465 1.42 15.92 -10.92
CA ARG A 465 1.83 17.15 -11.63
C ARG A 465 2.98 17.83 -10.91
N LEU A 466 2.94 17.91 -9.57
CA LEU A 466 4.03 18.46 -8.76
C LEU A 466 5.33 17.68 -8.99
N TRP A 467 5.31 16.36 -8.86
CA TRP A 467 6.48 15.50 -9.09
C TRP A 467 7.07 15.69 -10.48
N LYS A 468 6.23 15.68 -11.50
CA LYS A 468 6.63 15.90 -12.89
C LYS A 468 7.26 17.28 -13.10
N ALA A 469 6.64 18.34 -12.56
CA ALA A 469 7.15 19.70 -12.69
C ALA A 469 8.52 19.87 -12.03
N HIS A 470 8.73 19.26 -10.86
CA HIS A 470 10.05 19.25 -10.21
C HIS A 470 11.08 18.47 -11.03
N ASP A 471 10.74 17.29 -11.53
CA ASP A 471 11.67 16.50 -12.35
C ASP A 471 12.04 17.27 -13.65
N GLU A 472 11.10 17.95 -14.30
CA GLU A 472 11.34 18.79 -15.48
C GLU A 472 12.22 20.01 -15.15
N LEU A 473 11.95 20.70 -14.04
CA LEU A 473 12.76 21.83 -13.57
C LEU A 473 14.22 21.40 -13.33
N LEU A 474 14.40 20.29 -12.61
CA LEU A 474 15.69 19.81 -12.15
C LEU A 474 16.50 19.14 -13.27
N SER A 475 15.85 18.52 -14.24
CA SER A 475 16.51 17.91 -15.41
C SER A 475 16.85 18.91 -16.53
N GLY A 476 16.28 20.12 -16.50
CA GLY A 476 16.22 21.06 -17.63
C GLY A 476 17.48 21.84 -18.04
N ASP A 477 17.31 22.67 -19.08
CA ASP A 477 18.32 23.38 -19.91
C ASP A 477 19.11 24.52 -19.24
N CYS A 478 19.14 24.59 -17.91
CA CYS A 478 19.97 25.53 -17.15
C CYS A 478 19.67 27.01 -17.40
N GLN A 479 18.38 27.35 -17.47
CA GLN A 479 17.92 28.72 -17.61
C GLN A 479 17.63 29.34 -16.24
N LEU A 480 18.57 30.18 -15.75
CA LEU A 480 18.29 31.12 -14.65
C LEU A 480 17.93 32.47 -15.27
N ASN A 481 16.78 33.04 -14.90
CA ASN A 481 16.39 34.39 -15.34
C ASN A 481 16.51 34.60 -16.87
N LYS A 482 16.14 33.58 -17.67
CA LYS A 482 16.24 33.56 -19.14
C LYS A 482 17.67 33.66 -19.71
N LYS A 483 18.72 33.47 -18.91
CA LYS A 483 20.11 33.36 -19.39
C LYS A 483 20.57 31.89 -19.30
N ARG A 484 21.03 31.34 -20.43
CA ARG A 484 21.60 29.99 -20.50
C ARG A 484 22.97 29.98 -19.83
N ARG A 485 23.16 29.14 -18.82
CA ARG A 485 24.48 28.96 -18.20
C ARG A 485 25.32 27.99 -19.02
N SER A 486 26.53 28.41 -19.39
CA SER A 486 27.52 27.55 -20.05
C SER A 486 27.92 26.39 -19.12
N GLY A 487 27.95 25.16 -19.65
CA GLY A 487 28.45 23.97 -18.94
C GLY A 487 27.47 23.26 -18.02
N CYS A 488 26.21 23.69 -17.97
CA CYS A 488 25.19 23.03 -17.17
C CYS A 488 24.31 22.09 -18.02
N THR A 489 23.88 20.99 -17.42
CA THR A 489 23.03 19.96 -18.04
C THR A 489 21.88 19.48 -17.14
N GLY A 490 21.55 20.19 -16.05
CA GLY A 490 20.59 19.74 -15.04
C GLY A 490 21.14 18.62 -14.15
N ILE A 491 20.33 18.09 -13.24
CA ILE A 491 20.73 17.04 -12.29
C ILE A 491 20.12 15.67 -12.67
N PRO A 492 20.69 14.55 -12.19
CA PRO A 492 20.06 13.24 -12.34
C PRO A 492 18.70 13.21 -11.64
N ILE A 493 17.65 12.72 -12.31
CA ILE A 493 16.30 12.55 -11.72
C ILE A 493 15.99 11.09 -11.36
N THR A 494 16.65 10.14 -12.02
CA THR A 494 16.51 8.72 -11.71
C THR A 494 16.90 8.47 -10.26
N GLY A 495 15.97 7.92 -9.47
CA GLY A 495 16.16 7.61 -8.07
C GLY A 495 16.15 8.81 -7.13
N LEU A 496 15.78 10.01 -7.60
CA LEU A 496 15.59 11.18 -6.76
C LEU A 496 14.29 11.02 -5.95
N VAL A 497 14.37 11.07 -4.62
CA VAL A 497 13.23 10.80 -3.73
C VAL A 497 12.83 12.01 -2.89
N GLY A 498 13.79 12.85 -2.50
CA GLY A 498 13.51 13.99 -1.64
C GLY A 498 14.38 15.18 -1.98
N LEU A 499 13.82 16.37 -1.80
CA LEU A 499 14.50 17.65 -2.02
C LEU A 499 14.07 18.66 -0.95
N LEU A 500 15.01 19.10 -0.12
CA LEU A 500 14.84 20.27 0.72
C LEU A 500 15.49 21.46 0.00
N ALA A 501 14.66 22.30 -0.61
CA ALA A 501 15.06 23.53 -1.30
C ALA A 501 14.22 24.71 -0.79
N GLY A 502 14.49 25.92 -1.27
CA GLY A 502 13.75 27.10 -0.87
C GLY A 502 13.93 27.48 0.62
N LEU A 503 12.99 28.30 1.13
CA LEU A 503 13.04 28.83 2.48
C LEU A 503 12.28 27.94 3.48
N PRO A 504 12.88 27.64 4.65
CA PRO A 504 12.22 26.88 5.69
C PRO A 504 11.03 27.65 6.31
N ARG A 505 10.01 26.91 6.74
CA ARG A 505 8.80 27.43 7.40
C ARG A 505 8.87 27.18 8.91
N LYS A 506 9.31 28.19 9.66
CA LYS A 506 9.45 28.16 11.14
C LYS A 506 10.41 27.07 11.63
N SER A 507 9.88 25.88 11.95
CA SER A 507 10.63 24.73 12.47
C SER A 507 10.56 23.51 11.54
N VAL A 508 10.12 23.73 10.30
CA VAL A 508 9.98 22.71 9.26
C VAL A 508 10.70 23.21 8.01
N TRP A 509 11.44 22.33 7.36
CA TRP A 509 11.90 22.52 5.99
C TRP A 509 11.07 21.58 5.10
N PRO A 510 10.14 22.11 4.30
CA PRO A 510 9.29 21.29 3.45
C PRO A 510 10.11 20.48 2.44
N ASP A 511 9.66 19.25 2.17
CA ASP A 511 10.13 18.49 1.03
C ASP A 511 9.38 18.91 -0.23
N ALA A 512 10.12 19.32 -1.25
CA ALA A 512 9.56 19.83 -2.50
C ALA A 512 8.69 18.78 -3.22
N TYR A 513 8.97 17.49 -3.04
CA TYR A 513 8.12 16.41 -3.56
C TYR A 513 6.92 16.08 -2.66
N ASN A 514 6.69 16.84 -1.59
CA ASN A 514 5.60 16.70 -0.63
C ASN A 514 5.51 15.30 0.00
N CYS A 515 6.65 14.60 0.14
CA CYS A 515 6.68 13.25 0.69
C CYS A 515 7.05 13.24 2.17
N VAL A 516 8.22 13.79 2.55
CA VAL A 516 8.70 13.76 3.94
C VAL A 516 9.36 15.09 4.30
N ASP A 517 8.70 15.94 5.07
CA ASP A 517 9.33 17.17 5.56
C ASP A 517 10.45 16.88 6.57
N ALA A 518 11.42 17.79 6.64
CA ALA A 518 12.44 17.78 7.69
C ALA A 518 12.10 18.74 8.83
N SER A 519 12.48 18.39 10.05
CA SER A 519 12.32 19.24 11.22
C SER A 519 13.59 20.05 11.50
N ILE A 520 13.44 21.28 12.00
CA ILE A 520 14.54 22.15 12.42
C ILE A 520 14.53 22.21 13.95
N SER A 521 15.48 21.53 14.58
CA SER A 521 15.54 21.44 16.03
C SER A 521 15.94 22.80 16.65
N LYS A 522 15.32 23.15 17.79
CA LYS A 522 15.60 24.39 18.53
C LYS A 522 16.56 24.23 19.71
N ASN A 523 16.78 23.00 20.21
CA ASN A 523 17.62 22.69 21.38
C ASN A 523 18.25 21.28 21.28
N ASN A 524 19.50 21.15 21.74
CA ASN A 524 20.23 19.89 21.85
C ASN A 524 19.53 18.94 22.83
N LYS A 525 19.06 17.79 22.35
CA LYS A 525 19.40 16.57 23.09
C LYS A 525 20.78 16.20 22.60
N GLN A 526 21.76 16.28 23.52
CA GLN A 526 23.08 15.71 23.32
C GLN A 526 22.84 14.28 22.84
N VAL A 527 23.35 13.92 21.66
CA VAL A 527 23.35 12.52 21.23
C VAL A 527 24.23 11.81 22.26
N SER A 528 23.60 11.04 23.15
CA SER A 528 24.32 10.22 24.10
C SER A 528 25.19 9.27 23.28
N HIS A 529 26.50 9.26 23.54
CA HIS A 529 27.51 8.36 23.00
C HIS A 529 28.47 8.89 21.93
N ASP A 530 28.49 10.19 21.62
CA ASP A 530 29.68 10.77 20.97
C ASP A 530 30.86 10.78 21.99
N PRO A 531 32.10 10.36 21.61
CA PRO A 531 33.29 10.86 22.30
C PRO A 531 33.22 12.38 22.26
N PRO A 532 33.62 13.11 23.33
CA PRO A 532 33.20 14.49 23.59
C PRO A 532 33.22 15.33 22.32
N SER A 533 32.04 15.47 21.70
CA SER A 533 31.86 16.23 20.49
C SER A 533 32.24 17.67 20.82
N ARG A 534 33.34 18.13 20.20
CA ARG A 534 33.80 19.53 20.30
C ARG A 534 32.91 20.47 19.45
N SER A 535 31.81 19.97 18.87
CA SER A 535 30.88 20.72 18.03
C SER A 535 29.67 21.23 18.83
N THR A 536 29.51 22.56 18.86
CA THR A 536 28.47 23.30 19.61
C THR A 536 27.34 23.79 18.70
N MET A 537 26.73 22.93 17.88
CA MET A 537 25.54 23.35 17.13
C MET A 537 24.29 23.31 18.00
N LYS A 538 23.59 24.45 18.07
CA LYS A 538 22.34 24.64 18.85
C LYS A 538 21.06 24.35 18.04
N ARG A 539 21.17 24.24 16.70
CA ARG A 539 20.07 23.97 15.77
C ARG A 539 20.59 23.07 14.64
N ARG A 540 19.82 22.05 14.25
CA ARG A 540 20.11 21.15 13.12
C ARG A 540 18.83 20.83 12.34
N VAL A 541 18.97 20.49 11.06
CA VAL A 541 17.91 19.89 10.26
C VAL A 541 17.94 18.39 10.49
N VAL A 542 16.79 17.79 10.78
CA VAL A 542 16.62 16.35 11.00
C VAL A 542 15.56 15.85 10.02
N TRP A 543 15.96 14.96 9.13
CA TRP A 543 15.13 14.38 8.11
C TRP A 543 14.88 12.90 8.44
N PRO A 544 13.66 12.54 8.90
CA PRO A 544 13.43 11.25 9.54
C PRO A 544 13.44 10.09 8.54
N VAL A 545 13.97 8.94 8.99
CA VAL A 545 14.02 7.67 8.26
C VAL A 545 13.22 6.61 9.05
N GLY A 546 13.84 5.93 10.01
CA GLY A 546 13.14 5.04 10.94
C GLY A 546 12.24 5.79 11.92
N ASP A 547 12.60 7.02 12.28
CA ASP A 547 11.83 7.88 13.20
C ASP A 547 10.52 8.42 12.59
N GLN A 548 10.26 8.14 11.31
CA GLN A 548 8.91 8.31 10.74
C GLN A 548 7.88 7.39 11.43
N GLY A 549 8.34 6.34 12.13
CA GLY A 549 7.52 5.45 12.93
C GLY A 549 6.94 4.31 12.10
N GLN A 550 5.61 4.24 12.03
CA GLN A 550 4.91 3.16 11.34
C GLN A 550 5.28 3.08 9.87
N ASP A 551 5.22 4.20 9.15
CA ASP A 551 5.44 4.24 7.71
C ASP A 551 6.78 4.91 7.41
N GLN A 552 7.74 4.14 6.91
CA GLN A 552 9.14 4.53 6.75
C GLN A 552 9.44 4.77 5.28
N ARG A 553 9.03 5.91 4.73
CA ARG A 553 9.15 6.23 3.28
C ARG A 553 10.60 6.20 2.77
N TYR A 554 11.57 6.40 3.65
CA TYR A 554 12.99 6.35 3.33
C TYR A 554 13.69 5.07 3.81
N HIS A 555 12.94 3.96 3.97
CA HIS A 555 13.52 2.70 4.42
C HIS A 555 14.73 2.22 3.59
N PHE A 556 14.77 2.57 2.29
CA PHE A 556 15.90 2.29 1.39
C PHE A 556 17.25 2.87 1.86
N VAL A 557 17.25 3.90 2.71
CA VAL A 557 18.47 4.49 3.28
C VAL A 557 19.24 3.45 4.11
N ASN A 558 18.58 2.39 4.59
CA ASN A 558 19.21 1.28 5.30
C ASN A 558 20.02 0.33 4.39
N THR A 559 19.89 0.45 3.06
CA THR A 559 20.61 -0.36 2.08
C THR A 559 21.61 0.44 1.28
N HIS A 560 21.13 1.50 0.63
CA HIS A 560 21.93 2.33 -0.27
C HIS A 560 21.25 3.66 -0.50
N PHE A 561 22.05 4.71 -0.62
CA PHE A 561 21.56 6.07 -0.88
C PHE A 561 22.68 6.97 -1.41
N THR A 562 22.28 8.12 -1.95
CA THR A 562 23.14 9.31 -2.05
C THR A 562 22.48 10.47 -1.33
N PHE A 563 23.14 11.03 -0.34
CA PHE A 563 22.66 12.14 0.48
C PHE A 563 23.60 13.32 0.28
N VAL A 564 23.08 14.43 -0.26
CA VAL A 564 23.89 15.58 -0.69
C VAL A 564 23.42 16.84 0.01
N ALA A 565 24.37 17.65 0.46
CA ALA A 565 24.12 19.00 0.96
C ALA A 565 24.97 20.02 0.19
N THR A 566 24.33 21.09 -0.27
CA THR A 566 25.02 22.26 -0.85
C THR A 566 25.31 23.25 0.26
N ILE A 567 26.59 23.56 0.50
CA ILE A 567 27.07 24.28 1.68
C ILE A 567 27.87 25.50 1.28
N TYR A 568 27.61 26.62 1.94
CA TYR A 568 28.38 27.85 1.86
C TYR A 568 29.06 28.17 3.20
N PHE A 569 30.30 28.61 3.11
CA PHE A 569 31.09 29.13 4.22
C PHE A 569 31.43 30.59 3.92
N ASP A 570 31.30 31.49 4.90
CA ASP A 570 31.79 32.87 4.72
C ASP A 570 33.32 32.96 4.81
N ARG A 571 33.94 32.02 5.53
CA ARG A 571 35.39 31.84 5.73
C ARG A 571 35.66 30.45 6.30
N ALA A 572 36.94 30.08 6.36
CA ALA A 572 37.38 28.82 6.97
C ALA A 572 36.79 28.62 8.39
N PRO A 573 36.04 27.53 8.65
CA PRO A 573 35.48 27.24 9.96
C PRO A 573 36.54 26.65 10.90
N GLN A 574 36.40 26.93 12.21
CA GLN A 574 37.25 26.30 13.21
C GLN A 574 36.88 24.82 13.42
N GLU A 575 35.61 24.52 13.64
CA GLU A 575 35.06 23.17 13.72
C GLU A 575 33.53 23.22 13.60
N VAL A 576 32.97 22.46 12.67
CA VAL A 576 31.52 22.40 12.43
C VAL A 576 31.12 21.05 11.84
N SER A 577 30.09 20.42 12.41
CA SER A 577 29.43 19.27 11.78
C SER A 577 28.60 19.73 10.56
N LEU A 578 28.65 18.99 9.47
CA LEU A 578 28.00 19.36 8.22
C LEU A 578 26.74 18.53 7.99
N MET A 579 26.90 17.21 8.07
CA MET A 579 25.84 16.25 7.79
C MET A 579 26.20 14.87 8.33
N GLY A 580 25.22 13.98 8.34
CA GLY A 580 25.42 12.62 8.81
C GLY A 580 24.12 11.86 8.99
N PHE A 581 24.20 10.74 9.69
CA PHE A 581 23.04 9.94 10.07
C PHE A 581 23.21 9.26 11.43
N GLU A 582 22.08 8.97 12.07
CA GLU A 582 21.99 8.23 13.32
C GLU A 582 21.58 6.78 13.02
N ASN A 583 22.38 5.81 13.45
CA ASN A 583 22.12 4.38 13.28
C ASN A 583 21.86 3.71 14.64
N ASN A 584 20.65 3.20 14.84
CA ASN A 584 20.20 2.58 16.08
C ASN A 584 20.50 1.07 16.11
N GLU A 585 21.71 0.70 16.52
CA GLU A 585 22.05 -0.70 16.84
C GLU A 585 21.78 -1.01 18.33
N GLU A 586 22.52 -1.95 18.95
CA GLU A 586 22.49 -2.15 20.42
C GLU A 586 22.83 -0.87 21.19
N SER A 587 23.73 -0.06 20.61
CA SER A 587 23.96 1.33 20.99
C SER A 587 23.87 2.21 19.74
N THR A 588 23.26 3.39 19.87
CA THR A 588 23.19 4.35 18.76
C THR A 588 24.59 4.79 18.37
N LYS A 589 24.93 4.61 17.09
CA LYS A 589 26.16 5.10 16.48
C LYS A 589 25.82 6.22 15.52
N THR A 590 26.60 7.29 15.54
CA THR A 590 26.41 8.43 14.64
C THR A 590 27.52 8.42 13.60
N LEU A 591 27.14 8.48 12.32
CA LEU A 591 28.07 8.87 11.26
C LEU A 591 28.04 10.39 11.14
N THR A 592 29.18 11.05 11.29
CA THR A 592 29.26 12.51 11.20
C THR A 592 30.36 12.91 10.23
N VAL A 593 30.01 13.81 9.30
CA VAL A 593 30.97 14.60 8.53
C VAL A 593 31.13 15.95 9.23
N SER A 594 32.35 16.32 9.56
CA SER A 594 32.68 17.64 10.09
C SER A 594 33.85 18.26 9.34
N ILE A 595 33.95 19.59 9.39
CA ILE A 595 35.06 20.34 8.80
C ILE A 595 35.60 21.36 9.80
N GLY A 596 36.91 21.46 9.90
CA GLY A 596 37.55 22.34 10.87
C GLY A 596 39.06 22.30 10.80
N ASN A 597 39.71 23.44 11.07
CA ASN A 597 41.17 23.56 11.10
C ASN A 597 41.86 23.03 9.82
N GLY A 598 41.23 23.25 8.66
CA GLY A 598 41.74 22.79 7.37
C GLY A 598 41.64 21.28 7.15
N ARG A 599 40.77 20.58 7.90
CA ARG A 599 40.52 19.13 7.74
C ARG A 599 39.03 18.84 7.61
N LEU A 600 38.70 17.88 6.75
CA LEU A 600 37.41 17.21 6.71
C LEU A 600 37.55 15.90 7.49
N VAL A 601 36.62 15.64 8.40
CA VAL A 601 36.65 14.48 9.30
C VAL A 601 35.38 13.68 9.10
N LEU A 602 35.53 12.37 8.90
CA LEU A 602 34.44 11.40 8.86
C LEU A 602 34.58 10.47 10.07
N THR A 603 33.58 10.45 10.94
CA THR A 603 33.56 9.58 12.13
C THR A 603 32.37 8.65 12.11
N TYR A 604 32.54 7.41 12.58
CA TYR A 604 31.44 6.48 12.85
C TYR A 604 31.79 5.52 13.99
N GLY A 605 31.16 5.70 15.16
CA GLY A 605 31.54 4.95 16.37
C GLY A 605 33.00 5.21 16.74
N GLY A 606 33.83 4.16 16.74
CA GLY A 606 35.28 4.26 16.99
C GLY A 606 36.13 4.51 15.73
N LEU A 607 35.51 4.56 14.55
CA LEU A 607 36.20 4.79 13.28
C LEU A 607 36.34 6.28 12.99
N LEU A 608 37.48 6.68 12.43
CA LEU A 608 37.81 8.05 12.11
C LEU A 608 38.72 8.10 10.88
N GLU A 609 38.36 8.96 9.92
CA GLU A 609 39.17 9.30 8.75
C GLU A 609 39.30 10.82 8.63
N GLU A 610 40.49 11.32 8.35
CA GLU A 610 40.78 12.75 8.23
C GLU A 610 41.43 13.08 6.89
N ILE A 611 40.89 14.09 6.21
CA ILE A 611 41.41 14.56 4.91
C ILE A 611 41.87 16.01 5.05
N PRO A 612 43.12 16.34 4.69
CA PRO A 612 43.57 17.71 4.58
C PRO A 612 42.83 18.46 3.46
N MET A 613 42.15 19.57 3.80
CA MET A 613 41.43 20.44 2.86
C MET A 613 42.31 21.59 2.38
N THR A 614 43.50 21.28 1.85
CA THR A 614 44.51 22.28 1.46
C THR A 614 44.15 23.08 0.21
N ARG A 615 43.12 22.66 -0.54
CA ARG A 615 42.72 23.23 -1.84
C ARG A 615 41.28 23.77 -1.87
N LEU A 616 40.59 23.80 -0.73
CA LEU A 616 39.19 24.24 -0.70
C LEU A 616 39.10 25.77 -0.75
N ASP A 617 38.37 26.30 -1.73
CA ASP A 617 38.12 27.72 -1.87
C ASP A 617 36.90 28.15 -1.04
N TRP A 618 37.14 28.73 0.13
CA TRP A 618 36.09 29.18 1.03
C TRP A 618 35.21 30.30 0.48
N SER A 619 35.55 30.91 -0.67
CA SER A 619 34.74 31.97 -1.27
C SER A 619 33.57 31.45 -2.13
N VAL A 620 33.50 30.15 -2.37
CA VAL A 620 32.47 29.53 -3.21
C VAL A 620 31.61 28.51 -2.46
N THR A 621 30.47 28.18 -3.06
CA THR A 621 29.59 27.11 -2.58
C THR A 621 30.13 25.75 -2.99
N HIS A 622 30.15 24.82 -2.03
CA HIS A 622 30.56 23.43 -2.19
C HIS A 622 29.39 22.46 -2.11
N GLN A 623 29.56 21.24 -2.62
CA GLN A 623 28.66 20.13 -2.33
C GLN A 623 29.39 19.02 -1.59
N VAL A 624 28.79 18.54 -0.51
CA VAL A 624 29.25 17.37 0.23
C VAL A 624 28.22 16.26 0.02
N ALA A 625 28.68 15.08 -0.38
CA ALA A 625 27.83 13.92 -0.61
C ALA A 625 28.32 12.71 0.17
N LEU A 626 27.36 12.02 0.81
CA LEU A 626 27.54 10.69 1.38
C LEU A 626 26.84 9.67 0.49
N THR A 627 27.56 8.63 0.09
CA THR A 627 26.99 7.47 -0.62
C THR A 627 27.13 6.23 0.23
N LEU A 628 26.07 5.44 0.39
CA LEU A 628 26.12 4.11 1.00
C LEU A 628 25.87 3.05 -0.07
N HIS A 629 26.72 2.02 -0.13
CA HIS A 629 26.49 0.83 -0.93
C HIS A 629 27.29 -0.36 -0.37
N ASN A 630 26.68 -1.55 -0.29
CA ASN A 630 27.34 -2.78 0.19
C ASN A 630 28.06 -2.63 1.55
N GLY A 631 27.47 -1.86 2.47
CA GLY A 631 28.03 -1.61 3.80
C GLY A 631 29.23 -0.68 3.84
N GLU A 632 29.58 -0.03 2.72
CA GLU A 632 30.60 1.01 2.63
C GLU A 632 29.97 2.38 2.45
N VAL A 633 30.37 3.34 3.28
CA VAL A 633 30.05 4.76 3.09
C VAL A 633 31.22 5.45 2.42
N SER A 634 30.96 6.20 1.35
CA SER A 634 31.94 7.08 0.72
C SER A 634 31.56 8.54 0.90
N LEU A 635 32.57 9.37 1.14
CA LEU A 635 32.46 10.82 1.26
C LEU A 635 33.08 11.50 0.04
N HIS A 636 32.29 12.34 -0.61
CA HIS A 636 32.67 13.08 -1.81
C HIS A 636 32.50 14.59 -1.61
N VAL A 637 33.41 15.37 -2.19
CA VAL A 637 33.32 16.85 -2.20
C VAL A 637 33.39 17.33 -3.64
N ASP A 638 32.43 18.17 -4.03
CA ASP A 638 32.27 18.79 -5.35
C ASP A 638 32.25 17.81 -6.53
N GLY A 639 31.95 16.53 -6.28
CA GLY A 639 32.04 15.46 -7.27
C GLY A 639 33.46 15.27 -7.83
N ASN A 640 34.48 15.72 -7.10
CA ASN A 640 35.88 15.66 -7.54
C ASN A 640 36.69 14.73 -6.61
N PRO A 641 37.07 13.53 -7.08
CA PRO A 641 37.80 12.56 -6.24
C PRO A 641 39.19 13.06 -5.80
N SER A 642 39.72 14.12 -6.44
CA SER A 642 41.00 14.74 -6.04
C SER A 642 40.88 15.63 -4.79
N ILE A 643 39.66 15.99 -4.37
CA ILE A 643 39.42 16.81 -3.16
C ILE A 643 39.22 15.88 -1.96
N ALA A 644 38.30 14.94 -2.09
CA ALA A 644 37.99 13.95 -1.06
C ALA A 644 37.50 12.66 -1.72
N ASN A 645 38.13 11.55 -1.37
CA ASN A 645 37.68 10.20 -1.70
C ASN A 645 37.98 9.32 -0.49
N VAL A 646 37.14 9.45 0.54
CA VAL A 646 37.22 8.64 1.75
C VAL A 646 36.15 7.58 1.70
N ARG A 647 36.53 6.38 2.12
CA ARG A 647 35.65 5.22 2.18
C ARG A 647 35.76 4.60 3.56
N LEU A 648 34.62 4.24 4.11
CA LEU A 648 34.52 3.64 5.43
C LEU A 648 33.61 2.42 5.38
N LYS A 649 34.18 1.24 5.61
CA LYS A 649 33.42 0.00 5.74
C LYS A 649 32.73 -0.03 7.10
N LEU A 650 31.40 0.02 7.11
CA LEU A 650 30.59 -0.02 8.32
C LEU A 650 30.23 -1.46 8.73
N HIS A 651 29.97 -2.32 7.74
CA HIS A 651 29.62 -3.73 7.91
C HIS A 651 29.82 -4.53 6.62
N GLU A 652 29.56 -5.83 6.67
CA GLU A 652 29.56 -6.70 5.49
C GLU A 652 28.39 -6.41 4.54
N PRO A 653 28.50 -6.76 3.24
CA PRO A 653 27.40 -6.65 2.29
C PRO A 653 26.10 -7.30 2.80
N ASP A 654 24.96 -6.83 2.30
CA ASP A 654 23.62 -7.34 2.58
C ASP A 654 23.08 -7.17 4.01
N ARG A 655 23.90 -6.72 4.97
CA ARG A 655 23.40 -6.31 6.29
C ARG A 655 22.68 -4.96 6.17
N LEU A 656 21.46 -4.89 6.71
CA LEU A 656 20.71 -3.63 6.80
C LEU A 656 21.19 -2.80 7.99
N LEU A 657 21.30 -1.49 7.80
CA LEU A 657 21.37 -0.54 8.90
C LEU A 657 19.99 -0.33 9.53
N ASN A 658 19.95 0.40 10.65
CA ASN A 658 18.74 0.85 11.29
C ASN A 658 18.82 2.38 11.51
N ILE A 659 18.88 3.11 10.40
CA ILE A 659 19.01 4.56 10.38
C ILE A 659 17.71 5.19 10.86
N SER A 660 17.77 5.94 11.96
CA SER A 660 16.63 6.70 12.49
C SER A 660 16.45 8.02 11.75
N ASN A 661 17.54 8.76 11.53
CA ASN A 661 17.51 10.10 10.96
C ASN A 661 18.73 10.36 10.07
N LEU A 662 18.51 11.09 8.98
CA LEU A 662 19.55 11.89 8.33
C LEU A 662 19.56 13.28 8.98
N PHE A 663 20.73 13.92 9.04
CA PHE A 663 20.81 15.29 9.54
C PHE A 663 21.80 16.15 8.77
N THR A 664 21.58 17.45 8.82
CA THR A 664 22.51 18.46 8.29
C THR A 664 22.45 19.75 9.12
N SER A 665 23.38 20.67 8.87
CA SER A 665 23.36 22.02 9.42
C SER A 665 22.14 22.82 8.92
N THR A 666 21.92 24.02 9.43
CA THR A 666 20.69 24.77 9.13
C THR A 666 20.82 25.67 7.89
N PRO A 667 19.71 25.97 7.21
CA PRO A 667 19.66 27.00 6.16
C PRO A 667 19.79 28.43 6.71
N ALA A 668 19.68 28.61 8.03
CA ALA A 668 20.03 29.86 8.69
C ALA A 668 21.55 29.91 8.98
N PRO A 669 22.22 31.06 8.83
CA PRO A 669 23.64 31.19 9.16
C PRO A 669 23.93 30.79 10.61
N VAL A 670 24.71 29.73 10.79
CA VAL A 670 25.14 29.26 12.12
C VAL A 670 26.50 29.83 12.46
N LYS A 671 26.59 30.65 13.52
CA LYS A 671 27.88 31.13 14.03
C LYS A 671 28.66 29.99 14.66
N THR A 672 29.87 29.75 14.15
CA THR A 672 30.88 28.89 14.78
C THR A 672 31.63 29.66 15.87
N GLY A 673 32.44 28.96 16.68
CA GLY A 673 33.13 29.51 17.87
C GLY A 673 34.01 30.76 17.69
N LYS A 674 34.26 31.22 16.44
CA LYS A 674 34.98 32.47 16.14
C LYS A 674 34.28 33.37 15.11
N GLY A 675 32.98 33.19 14.89
CA GLY A 675 32.18 34.08 14.05
C GLY A 675 32.17 33.76 12.55
N SER A 676 32.71 32.61 12.11
CA SER A 676 32.39 32.10 10.77
C SER A 676 30.95 31.59 10.76
N THR A 677 30.30 31.64 9.60
CA THR A 677 28.94 31.18 9.37
C THR A 677 28.91 30.09 8.32
N VAL A 678 28.19 29.02 8.64
CA VAL A 678 27.86 27.96 7.68
C VAL A 678 26.39 28.08 7.31
N THR A 679 26.08 27.85 6.04
CA THR A 679 24.71 27.83 5.52
C THR A 679 24.52 26.65 4.58
N VAL A 680 23.41 25.93 4.73
CA VAL A 680 23.00 24.86 3.82
C VAL A 680 21.93 25.40 2.88
N ASN A 681 22.17 25.37 1.57
CA ASN A 681 21.28 25.96 0.57
C ASN A 681 20.21 24.97 0.10
N ASN A 682 20.61 23.72 -0.15
CA ASN A 682 19.71 22.65 -0.54
C ASN A 682 20.25 21.29 -0.08
N VAL A 683 19.33 20.34 0.06
CA VAL A 683 19.59 18.97 0.49
C VAL A 683 18.84 18.00 -0.41
N ILE A 684 19.52 16.94 -0.85
CA ILE A 684 19.00 16.04 -1.89
C ILE A 684 19.19 14.60 -1.44
N LEU A 685 18.17 13.76 -1.64
CA LEU A 685 18.21 12.34 -1.31
C LEU A 685 17.86 11.48 -2.52
N TYR A 686 18.77 10.56 -2.84
CA TYR A 686 18.58 9.52 -3.84
C TYR A 686 18.50 8.13 -3.21
N ASN A 687 17.65 7.27 -3.75
CA ASN A 687 17.56 5.84 -3.41
C ASN A 687 18.56 4.96 -4.16
N ARG A 688 19.69 5.53 -4.60
CA ARG A 688 20.78 4.82 -5.27
C ARG A 688 22.10 5.55 -5.06
N MET A 689 23.19 4.84 -5.35
CA MET A 689 24.51 5.45 -5.42
C MET A 689 24.66 6.21 -6.76
N LEU A 690 24.97 7.50 -6.70
CA LEU A 690 25.40 8.27 -7.86
C LEU A 690 26.88 7.98 -8.15
N ASN A 691 27.24 7.87 -9.43
CA ASN A 691 28.63 7.75 -9.83
C ASN A 691 29.34 9.12 -9.86
N GLU A 692 30.67 9.13 -10.03
CA GLU A 692 31.48 10.36 -10.05
C GLU A 692 31.03 11.36 -11.12
N THR A 693 30.60 10.89 -12.29
CA THR A 693 30.11 11.76 -13.38
C THR A 693 28.78 12.42 -12.99
N GLU A 694 27.89 11.67 -12.35
CA GLU A 694 26.62 12.18 -11.85
C GLU A 694 26.82 13.18 -10.70
N LEU A 695 27.75 12.92 -9.78
CA LEU A 695 28.10 13.84 -8.69
C LEU A 695 28.74 15.13 -9.22
N ALA A 696 29.63 15.04 -10.21
CA ALA A 696 30.19 16.23 -10.86
C ALA A 696 29.12 17.04 -11.60
N ARG A 697 28.18 16.36 -12.28
CA ARG A 697 27.02 17.00 -12.92
C ARG A 697 26.13 17.72 -11.90
N LEU A 698 25.88 17.10 -10.75
CA LEU A 698 25.13 17.68 -9.64
C LEU A 698 25.80 18.97 -9.13
N PHE A 699 27.12 18.91 -8.90
CA PHE A 699 27.91 20.07 -8.44
C PHE A 699 27.90 21.21 -9.46
N ASN A 700 28.09 20.91 -10.74
CA ASN A 700 28.09 21.93 -11.79
C ASN A 700 26.72 22.61 -11.96
N SER A 701 25.64 21.95 -11.53
CA SER A 701 24.27 22.47 -11.58
C SER A 701 23.77 23.03 -10.24
N ARG A 702 24.61 23.06 -9.20
CA ARG A 702 24.19 23.34 -7.80
C ARG A 702 23.43 24.65 -7.58
N ASP A 703 23.76 25.70 -8.33
CA ASP A 703 23.10 27.01 -8.19
C ASP A 703 21.73 27.07 -8.89
N LEU A 704 21.32 25.99 -9.56
CA LEU A 704 20.04 25.85 -10.27
C LEU A 704 19.06 24.94 -9.53
N ILE A 705 19.51 24.33 -8.44
CA ILE A 705 18.69 23.41 -7.65
C ILE A 705 17.76 24.27 -6.81
N ASP A 706 16.50 24.28 -7.22
CA ASP A 706 15.43 25.03 -6.58
C ASP A 706 14.14 24.22 -6.59
N GLU A 707 13.16 24.67 -5.82
CA GLU A 707 11.79 24.16 -5.89
C GLU A 707 10.99 24.88 -6.98
N VAL A 708 10.01 24.21 -7.58
CA VAL A 708 9.03 24.88 -8.41
C VAL A 708 8.26 25.85 -7.50
N GLY A 709 8.46 27.16 -7.69
CA GLY A 709 7.73 28.18 -6.95
C GLY A 709 6.22 28.03 -7.16
N ASP A 710 5.41 28.39 -6.16
CA ASP A 710 3.96 28.13 -6.07
C ASP A 710 3.31 27.90 -7.44
N VAL A 711 3.25 26.64 -7.87
CA VAL A 711 2.30 26.21 -8.90
C VAL A 711 0.97 26.20 -8.17
N HIS A 712 0.41 27.40 -7.96
CA HIS A 712 -0.99 27.47 -7.67
C HIS A 712 -1.67 26.69 -8.80
N PRO A 713 -2.46 25.64 -8.50
CA PRO A 713 -3.46 25.25 -9.47
C PRO A 713 -4.20 26.54 -9.82
N VAL A 714 -4.46 26.76 -11.10
CA VAL A 714 -5.50 27.70 -11.52
C VAL A 714 -6.78 27.16 -10.91
N SER A 715 -6.99 27.52 -9.65
CA SER A 715 -8.19 27.25 -8.90
C SER A 715 -9.18 28.28 -9.43
N GLY A 716 -10.18 27.77 -10.15
CA GLY A 716 -11.51 28.28 -9.89
C GLY A 716 -11.68 28.26 -8.37
N GLY A 717 -11.78 29.46 -7.78
CA GLY A 717 -11.74 29.64 -6.34
C GLY A 717 -12.80 28.80 -5.63
N GLY A 718 -12.46 28.27 -4.47
CA GLY A 718 -13.42 27.50 -3.67
C GLY A 718 -12.85 26.74 -2.47
N VAL A 719 -12.29 27.47 -1.49
CA VAL A 719 -12.29 27.15 -0.05
C VAL A 719 -11.79 25.76 0.38
N GLY A 720 -10.53 25.69 0.84
CA GLY A 720 -9.95 24.48 1.41
C GLY A 720 -8.80 24.65 2.41
N GLU A 721 -8.58 25.82 3.02
CA GLU A 721 -7.61 25.96 4.12
C GLU A 721 -8.09 26.98 5.17
N TRP A 722 -9.04 26.59 6.02
CA TRP A 722 -9.20 27.15 7.38
C TRP A 722 -9.91 26.12 8.25
N ARG A 723 -9.22 25.02 8.60
CA ARG A 723 -9.65 24.12 9.69
C ARG A 723 -8.49 23.71 10.56
N PHE A 724 -7.89 24.67 11.25
CA PHE A 724 -7.31 24.51 12.59
C PHE A 724 -7.07 25.91 13.16
N HIS A 725 -7.87 26.29 14.17
CA HIS A 725 -7.84 27.49 15.04
C HIS A 725 -9.18 28.25 15.14
N VAL A 726 -10.29 27.56 15.42
CA VAL A 726 -11.44 28.19 16.13
C VAL A 726 -12.12 27.12 17.01
N TRP A 727 -11.55 26.85 18.18
CA TRP A 727 -12.25 26.19 19.30
C TRP A 727 -11.97 26.87 20.65
N ILE A 728 -11.46 28.10 20.64
CA ILE A 728 -11.37 28.97 21.81
C ILE A 728 -11.71 30.37 21.31
N LEU A 729 -12.99 30.75 21.36
CA LEU A 729 -13.54 32.13 21.36
C LEU A 729 -15.07 32.19 21.09
N LEU A 730 -15.83 31.16 21.48
CA LEU A 730 -17.30 31.17 21.44
C LEU A 730 -17.89 30.57 22.72
N ALA A 731 -17.34 30.96 23.87
CA ALA A 731 -17.88 30.66 25.20
C ALA A 731 -17.79 31.87 26.17
N ALA A 732 -17.68 33.10 25.66
CA ALA A 732 -17.51 34.29 26.50
C ALA A 732 -18.43 35.47 26.17
N TYR A 733 -19.48 35.29 25.35
CA TYR A 733 -20.38 36.40 24.99
C TYR A 733 -21.85 36.00 24.79
N VAL A 734 -22.42 35.18 25.70
CA VAL A 734 -23.89 35.13 25.95
C VAL A 734 -24.13 34.80 27.43
N LEU A 735 -23.63 35.64 28.33
CA LEU A 735 -24.05 35.63 29.75
C LEU A 735 -23.76 36.99 30.41
N VAL A 736 -24.13 38.09 29.76
CA VAL A 736 -24.45 39.36 30.43
C VAL A 736 -25.53 40.07 29.60
N ALA A 737 -26.69 40.25 30.24
CA ALA A 737 -27.80 41.16 29.91
C ALA A 737 -28.74 40.80 28.74
N TYR A 738 -29.97 40.50 29.16
CA TYR A 738 -31.27 40.38 28.46
C TYR A 738 -31.60 39.07 27.75
#